data_AF-A0A959AAY1-F1
#
_entry.id   AF-A0A959AAY1-F1
#
_cell.length_a   1.000
_cell.length_b   1.000
_cell.length_c   1.000
_cell.angle_alpha   90.00
_cell.angle_beta   90.00
_cell.angle_gamma   90.00
#
_symmetry.space_group_name_H-M   'P 1'
#
loop_
_entity.id
_entity.type
_entity.pdbx_description
1 polymer ?
#
loop_
_entity_poly.entity_id
_entity_poly.type
_entity_poly.pdbx_seq_one_letter_code
_entity_poly.pdbx_strand_id
1 'polypeptide(L)'
;MKTKIFLHIKRGIPFYLLLLCCIHSDLNAQTQIKFEFSEVVMPANDNRDLAVAFHSITFIDSLAKPLADLTFGTPPANSSQGIGWFQNEVSPVVGEFQWAGDQAKEATLVYTIPAGTEGFLLQIKSITDSLWMKVWLNGTLMATLRVDSYWHSGYVPIGISKMEPVSTNEPEWIPGHYFPHFPPPDHIYAIQANHGLGQGPLSVGGYSGAWQSDWRINNSYDAMMALTLVCMQGVINRNKPAVYLDWQDEPESAAFWIPYIENEVPVDYLDLDALSALNFLIRRFGNRFEGAVIYDPEVPNTINLATMIAGLENRLVLAPEQLTLPGLPNFNSITDLRQTVQSQGWNDSEASQYNIYQWVYDSLWPQLDHRIIGFISPGPPTSGTLSGAPGIEAWPVKMAARDFLVALKLPALHLNPFDAIQGPLMNKFMEEAPSPIQVTGVYGNYEFESVQYFSAFGDWVSGITWPGTPVDCRGLSVLSGIRPAIKKFDPGIDISRIFATLGNKPVAMLWSSDGDGIPFATERGYNPFWLWEDTQNQRFSWTFNPTAADLSPLLWNYFMDTRINTGMIAGLSGAGYAYPQEMSQAELNGYLSETATYLEETGMRVVRIDDRGGSGRWTEQLAVPYYQQLHNAGYLGSIYSISPSVNGLNLDYAGVAAPTVRPSHTMASNDRNEVIADLLSRVPGEYFMDITQYPRMTQNPFTEVVDDPDANNGKALLVLPESTGSQAYIFNSDEMSLAPGTYTVKFRLKVESNMSTQPITSIFVGKRFAFPDWQVLATKHISPSEFQEANTYQDFNFTFHLDTFTSLLQFRVDYGDGATRWYADDILVQREGGLDLPYFAGIFIVLTIDWGAEPDFNRTVEKFTYDFENQGGLVLTPDEFMAALNPEYMLALAKPILGSNDSSILAATAQLNSGLYFESLMTIRNALKGVVSSVIEPEIAISKDLYQLRAYPNPFRVSTTVQFELAESEQVELDVFNLLGQKLGTLIKSQLNAGKHAIPFDAGALGAGLYLIQLKVGSSCNVIEVFCKP
;
A
#
# COMPACT_ATOMS: atom_id res chain seq x y z
N MET A 1 53.59 13.55 -45.37
CA MET A 1 53.72 14.80 -46.18
C MET A 1 53.18 15.95 -45.35
N LYS A 2 53.88 17.09 -45.29
CA LYS A 2 53.43 18.30 -44.56
C LYS A 2 52.52 19.12 -45.47
N THR A 3 51.24 19.26 -45.11
CA THR A 3 50.35 20.26 -45.70
C THR A 3 49.91 21.22 -44.59
N LYS A 4 50.27 22.50 -44.72
CA LYS A 4 49.77 23.58 -43.86
C LYS A 4 48.50 24.14 -44.49
N ILE A 5 47.39 24.17 -43.74
CA ILE A 5 46.16 24.88 -44.10
C ILE A 5 46.09 26.14 -43.22
N PHE A 6 45.94 27.31 -43.84
CA PHE A 6 45.59 28.57 -43.17
C PHE A 6 44.09 28.78 -43.30
N LEU A 7 43.40 28.99 -42.17
CA LEU A 7 41.99 29.40 -42.12
C LEU A 7 41.88 30.82 -41.54
N HIS A 8 41.23 31.70 -42.29
CA HIS A 8 40.89 33.06 -41.90
C HIS A 8 39.51 33.04 -41.22
N ILE A 9 39.41 33.51 -39.98
CA ILE A 9 38.17 33.47 -39.18
C ILE A 9 37.52 34.86 -39.16
N LYS A 10 36.22 34.94 -39.46
CA LYS A 10 35.32 36.04 -39.07
C LYS A 10 34.39 35.52 -37.97
N ARG A 11 34.40 36.21 -36.81
CA ARG A 11 33.75 35.83 -35.53
C ARG A 11 32.22 35.73 -35.63
N GLY A 12 31.63 34.75 -34.92
CA GLY A 12 30.22 34.87 -34.52
C GLY A 12 29.41 33.69 -33.97
N ILE A 13 29.89 32.45 -33.81
CA ILE A 13 29.13 31.33 -33.18
C ILE A 13 30.13 30.32 -32.54
N PRO A 14 29.95 29.82 -31.30
CA PRO A 14 30.79 28.74 -30.76
C PRO A 14 30.28 27.36 -31.23
N PHE A 15 31.10 26.67 -32.03
CA PHE A 15 30.99 25.23 -32.29
C PHE A 15 32.15 24.54 -31.57
N TYR A 16 31.87 23.57 -30.70
CA TYR A 16 32.88 22.68 -30.13
C TYR A 16 33.21 21.60 -31.15
N LEU A 17 34.42 21.67 -31.74
CA LEU A 17 35.03 20.61 -32.53
C LEU A 17 36.05 19.90 -31.62
N LEU A 18 35.75 18.67 -31.18
CA LEU A 18 36.71 17.85 -30.44
C LEU A 18 37.63 17.15 -31.46
N LEU A 19 38.91 17.56 -31.45
CA LEU A 19 39.98 16.92 -32.21
C LEU A 19 40.51 15.73 -31.40
N LEU A 20 40.02 14.52 -31.69
CA LEU A 20 40.60 13.28 -31.17
C LEU A 20 41.68 12.79 -32.16
N CYS A 21 42.92 13.23 -31.91
CA CYS A 21 44.10 12.52 -32.39
C CYS A 21 44.49 11.47 -31.33
N CYS A 22 44.00 10.24 -31.49
CA CYS A 22 44.69 9.04 -31.05
C CYS A 22 44.59 8.01 -32.16
N ILE A 23 45.70 7.84 -32.88
CA ILE A 23 45.94 6.75 -33.80
C ILE A 23 46.12 5.49 -32.92
N HIS A 24 45.13 4.60 -32.92
CA HIS A 24 45.37 3.17 -32.85
C HIS A 24 44.79 2.57 -34.13
N SER A 25 45.72 2.17 -34.99
CA SER A 25 45.49 1.30 -36.13
C SER A 25 45.01 -0.05 -35.62
N ASP A 26 43.73 -0.37 -35.83
CA ASP A 26 43.21 -1.73 -36.07
C ASP A 26 41.80 -1.59 -36.64
N LEU A 27 41.72 -1.11 -37.89
CA LEU A 27 40.51 -1.23 -38.72
C LEU A 27 40.71 -2.43 -39.65
N ASN A 28 39.77 -3.37 -39.58
CA ASN A 28 39.46 -4.42 -40.57
C ASN A 28 40.11 -5.81 -40.42
N ALA A 29 40.07 -6.42 -39.22
CA ALA A 29 40.02 -7.88 -39.17
C ALA A 29 38.54 -8.31 -39.18
N GLN A 30 38.12 -9.09 -40.18
CA GLN A 30 36.82 -9.74 -40.14
C GLN A 30 36.79 -10.68 -38.91
N THR A 31 35.80 -10.50 -38.05
CA THR A 31 35.61 -11.35 -36.87
C THR A 31 34.65 -12.48 -37.22
N GLN A 32 35.07 -13.71 -36.95
CA GLN A 32 34.22 -14.88 -37.07
C GLN A 32 33.45 -15.08 -35.76
N ILE A 33 32.13 -14.90 -35.81
CA ILE A 33 31.21 -15.22 -34.73
C ILE A 33 30.58 -16.57 -35.05
N LYS A 34 30.79 -17.57 -34.20
CA LYS A 34 30.25 -18.92 -34.37
C LYS A 34 29.27 -19.22 -33.24
N PHE A 35 28.06 -19.63 -33.59
CA PHE A 35 27.01 -20.10 -32.69
C PHE A 35 27.01 -21.63 -32.76
N GLU A 36 27.04 -22.31 -31.62
CA GLU A 36 27.02 -23.78 -31.51
C GLU A 36 25.90 -24.19 -30.55
N PHE A 37 24.99 -25.05 -30.99
CA PHE A 37 23.78 -25.43 -30.26
C PHE A 37 23.89 -26.83 -29.65
N SER A 38 23.27 -27.04 -28.50
CA SER A 38 23.07 -28.38 -27.94
C SER A 38 22.13 -29.22 -28.82
N GLU A 39 22.09 -30.54 -28.60
CA GLU A 39 21.20 -31.42 -29.37
C GLU A 39 19.72 -31.08 -29.15
N VAL A 40 18.99 -30.98 -30.25
CA VAL A 40 17.53 -30.77 -30.28
C VAL A 40 16.89 -32.14 -30.45
N VAL A 41 16.18 -32.62 -29.43
CA VAL A 41 15.36 -33.84 -29.55
C VAL A 41 14.00 -33.43 -30.12
N MET A 42 13.83 -33.59 -31.43
CA MET A 42 12.57 -33.29 -32.11
C MET A 42 11.46 -34.27 -31.70
N PRO A 43 10.27 -33.80 -31.29
CA PRO A 43 9.09 -34.67 -31.22
C PRO A 43 8.82 -35.28 -32.60
N ALA A 44 8.47 -36.56 -32.66
CA ALA A 44 8.38 -37.34 -33.92
C ALA A 44 7.40 -36.80 -35.00
N ASN A 45 6.65 -35.72 -34.70
CA ASN A 45 5.59 -35.15 -35.54
C ASN A 45 5.76 -33.64 -35.85
N ASP A 46 6.91 -33.03 -35.53
CA ASP A 46 7.15 -31.61 -35.79
C ASP A 46 7.93 -31.42 -37.10
N ASN A 47 7.24 -31.00 -38.16
CA ASN A 47 7.79 -30.81 -39.53
C ASN A 47 8.47 -29.43 -39.74
N ARG A 48 8.98 -28.79 -38.68
CA ARG A 48 9.73 -27.52 -38.79
C ARG A 48 11.20 -27.81 -39.13
N ASP A 49 11.62 -27.47 -40.35
CA ASP A 49 12.97 -27.78 -40.91
C ASP A 49 14.15 -27.06 -40.20
N LEU A 50 13.90 -26.19 -39.20
CA LEU A 50 14.94 -25.44 -38.48
C LEU A 50 14.58 -25.31 -36.99
N ALA A 51 15.59 -25.46 -36.12
CA ALA A 51 15.38 -25.47 -34.67
C ALA A 51 15.44 -24.07 -34.01
N VAL A 52 16.10 -23.10 -34.65
CA VAL A 52 16.40 -21.78 -34.07
C VAL A 52 16.32 -20.67 -35.13
N ALA A 53 15.71 -19.54 -34.77
CA ALA A 53 15.54 -18.36 -35.61
C ALA A 53 16.26 -17.15 -35.00
N PHE A 54 17.11 -16.49 -35.78
CA PHE A 54 17.77 -15.23 -35.40
C PHE A 54 16.98 -14.05 -35.98
N HIS A 55 16.74 -13.01 -35.18
CA HIS A 55 16.09 -11.77 -35.62
C HIS A 55 17.11 -10.64 -35.80
N SER A 56 17.97 -10.41 -34.81
CA SER A 56 18.97 -9.34 -34.88
C SER A 56 20.19 -9.60 -33.99
N ILE A 57 21.30 -8.93 -34.35
CA ILE A 57 22.45 -8.68 -33.48
C ILE A 57 22.58 -7.17 -33.31
N THR A 58 22.48 -6.69 -32.08
CA THR A 58 22.68 -5.29 -31.71
C THR A 58 24.01 -5.15 -31.00
N PHE A 59 25.02 -4.58 -31.65
CA PHE A 59 26.31 -4.29 -31.04
C PHE A 59 26.17 -3.11 -30.09
N ILE A 60 26.69 -3.25 -28.88
CA ILE A 60 26.49 -2.28 -27.79
C ILE A 60 27.80 -1.82 -27.14
N ASP A 61 27.78 -0.64 -26.54
CA ASP A 61 28.86 -0.10 -25.72
C ASP A 61 28.83 -0.64 -24.26
N SER A 62 29.69 -0.08 -23.39
CA SER A 62 29.76 -0.43 -21.96
C SER A 62 28.49 -0.18 -21.15
N LEU A 63 27.58 0.67 -21.67
CA LEU A 63 26.31 1.02 -21.06
C LEU A 63 25.14 0.28 -21.75
N ALA A 64 25.45 -0.73 -22.55
CA ALA A 64 24.50 -1.46 -23.39
C ALA A 64 23.76 -0.58 -24.43
N LYS A 65 24.34 0.57 -24.82
CA LYS A 65 23.74 1.45 -25.84
C LYS A 65 24.05 0.95 -27.25
N PRO A 66 23.05 0.88 -28.15
CA PRO A 66 23.27 0.45 -29.53
C PRO A 66 24.30 1.31 -30.25
N LEU A 67 25.31 0.65 -30.82
CA LEU A 67 26.33 1.22 -31.70
C LEU A 67 26.04 0.89 -33.17
N ALA A 68 25.55 -0.33 -33.43
CA ALA A 68 25.12 -0.77 -34.74
C ALA A 68 24.17 -1.97 -34.62
N ASP A 69 23.20 -2.05 -35.53
CA ASP A 69 22.26 -3.16 -35.61
C ASP A 69 22.45 -3.96 -36.89
N LEU A 70 22.31 -5.27 -36.75
CA LEU A 70 22.29 -6.25 -37.82
C LEU A 70 20.97 -7.01 -37.75
N THR A 71 19.99 -6.66 -38.57
CA THR A 71 18.71 -7.38 -38.65
C THR A 71 18.76 -8.44 -39.75
N PHE A 72 18.25 -9.64 -39.45
CA PHE A 72 18.11 -10.75 -40.39
C PHE A 72 16.69 -10.76 -40.98
N GLY A 73 16.55 -10.87 -42.31
CA GLY A 73 15.27 -10.77 -43.03
C GLY A 73 14.72 -9.33 -43.15
N THR A 74 14.20 -8.95 -44.33
CA THR A 74 13.60 -7.60 -44.57
C THR A 74 12.06 -7.61 -44.54
N PRO A 75 11.38 -6.45 -44.37
CA PRO A 75 9.97 -6.36 -43.98
C PRO A 75 8.89 -7.07 -44.82
N PRO A 76 9.02 -7.37 -46.14
CA PRO A 76 7.98 -8.13 -46.82
C PRO A 76 7.88 -9.60 -46.33
N ALA A 77 8.90 -10.11 -45.61
CA ALA A 77 8.90 -11.48 -45.11
C ALA A 77 8.08 -11.65 -43.80
N ASN A 78 8.04 -10.62 -42.95
CA ASN A 78 7.49 -10.75 -41.60
C ASN A 78 5.97 -10.59 -41.50
N SER A 79 5.31 -9.94 -42.46
CA SER A 79 3.85 -9.70 -42.40
C SER A 79 2.98 -10.81 -43.02
N SER A 80 3.58 -11.84 -43.62
CA SER A 80 2.82 -12.86 -44.38
C SER A 80 3.22 -14.32 -44.12
N GLN A 81 4.05 -14.62 -43.13
CA GLN A 81 4.39 -16.02 -42.81
C GLN A 81 4.10 -16.33 -41.33
N GLY A 82 2.93 -16.94 -41.10
CA GLY A 82 2.62 -17.62 -39.84
C GLY A 82 3.47 -18.87 -39.59
N ILE A 83 4.28 -19.30 -40.56
CA ILE A 83 5.22 -20.42 -40.47
C ILE A 83 6.33 -20.12 -41.50
N GLY A 84 7.51 -19.70 -41.07
CA GLY A 84 8.59 -19.29 -41.98
C GLY A 84 9.94 -19.35 -41.29
N TRP A 85 10.64 -20.47 -41.45
CA TRP A 85 12.02 -20.64 -41.00
C TRP A 85 12.97 -20.25 -42.14
N PHE A 86 13.99 -19.44 -41.86
CA PHE A 86 14.85 -18.82 -42.89
C PHE A 86 15.86 -19.79 -43.50
N GLN A 87 15.85 -19.96 -44.83
CA GLN A 87 16.94 -20.65 -45.55
C GLN A 87 18.12 -19.69 -45.83
N ASN A 88 19.35 -20.24 -45.88
CA ASN A 88 20.62 -19.59 -46.21
C ASN A 88 20.50 -18.24 -46.97
N GLU A 89 20.83 -17.15 -46.29
CA GLU A 89 20.91 -15.82 -46.90
C GLU A 89 22.37 -15.44 -47.16
N VAL A 90 22.68 -15.04 -48.39
CA VAL A 90 23.93 -14.35 -48.73
C VAL A 90 23.59 -12.89 -48.94
N SER A 91 23.95 -12.03 -47.99
CA SER A 91 23.73 -10.59 -48.09
C SER A 91 25.05 -9.85 -48.33
N PRO A 92 25.10 -8.87 -49.25
CA PRO A 92 26.29 -8.06 -49.48
C PRO A 92 26.70 -7.21 -48.26
N VAL A 93 25.84 -7.10 -47.23
CA VAL A 93 26.10 -6.37 -45.98
C VAL A 93 26.55 -7.30 -44.83
N VAL A 94 26.12 -8.57 -44.83
CA VAL A 94 26.20 -9.48 -43.67
C VAL A 94 27.31 -10.53 -43.82
N GLY A 95 27.84 -10.74 -45.03
CA GLY A 95 28.75 -11.84 -45.32
C GLY A 95 28.01 -13.17 -45.51
N GLU A 96 28.74 -14.29 -45.45
CA GLU A 96 28.14 -15.63 -45.47
C GLU A 96 27.63 -15.98 -44.05
N PHE A 97 26.31 -16.13 -43.90
CA PHE A 97 25.70 -16.73 -42.71
C PHE A 97 25.16 -18.11 -43.07
N GLN A 98 25.79 -19.16 -42.56
CA GLN A 98 25.31 -20.54 -42.71
C GLN A 98 24.44 -20.90 -41.51
N TRP A 99 23.19 -21.30 -41.75
CA TRP A 99 22.23 -21.65 -40.70
C TRP A 99 22.38 -23.11 -40.24
N ALA A 100 22.00 -23.38 -38.99
CA ALA A 100 21.95 -24.73 -38.41
C ALA A 100 20.63 -25.46 -38.80
N GLY A 101 20.73 -26.59 -39.51
CA GLY A 101 19.60 -27.44 -39.90
C GLY A 101 19.98 -28.93 -40.04
N ASP A 102 19.05 -29.83 -39.67
CA ASP A 102 19.11 -31.30 -39.59
C ASP A 102 20.30 -31.93 -38.84
N GLN A 103 21.54 -31.78 -39.33
CA GLN A 103 22.76 -32.34 -38.73
C GLN A 103 23.80 -31.29 -38.33
N ALA A 104 23.67 -30.06 -38.83
CA ALA A 104 24.59 -28.97 -38.50
C ALA A 104 24.19 -28.33 -37.16
N LYS A 105 25.02 -28.51 -36.13
CA LYS A 105 24.84 -27.93 -34.79
C LYS A 105 25.38 -26.50 -34.69
N GLU A 106 25.75 -25.89 -35.81
CA GLU A 106 26.56 -24.66 -35.82
C GLU A 106 26.04 -23.67 -36.86
N ALA A 107 26.04 -22.39 -36.50
CA ALA A 107 25.86 -21.27 -37.41
C ALA A 107 27.09 -20.35 -37.32
N THR A 108 27.56 -19.79 -38.43
CA THR A 108 28.75 -18.92 -38.44
C THR A 108 28.47 -17.64 -39.21
N LEU A 109 28.86 -16.51 -38.63
CA LEU A 109 28.79 -15.17 -39.17
C LEU A 109 30.20 -14.59 -39.27
N VAL A 110 30.54 -13.96 -40.39
CA VAL A 110 31.81 -13.23 -40.54
C VAL A 110 31.50 -11.74 -40.69
N TYR A 111 31.74 -10.96 -39.63
CA TYR A 111 31.33 -9.56 -39.54
C TYR A 111 32.43 -8.66 -38.99
N THR A 112 32.43 -7.38 -39.37
CA THR A 112 33.35 -6.39 -38.82
C THR A 112 32.69 -5.69 -37.64
N ILE A 113 33.15 -5.99 -36.42
CA ILE A 113 32.58 -5.42 -35.21
C ILE A 113 32.85 -3.90 -35.17
N PRO A 114 31.85 -3.06 -34.86
CA PRO A 114 32.05 -1.62 -34.73
C PRO A 114 33.11 -1.26 -33.68
N ALA A 115 33.81 -0.15 -33.89
CA ALA A 115 34.75 0.36 -32.89
C ALA A 115 33.99 0.79 -31.62
N GLY A 116 34.52 0.44 -30.45
CA GLY A 116 33.91 0.77 -29.16
C GLY A 116 32.87 -0.23 -28.66
N THR A 117 32.60 -1.30 -29.41
CA THR A 117 31.72 -2.38 -28.97
C THR A 117 32.33 -3.14 -27.79
N GLU A 118 31.58 -3.25 -26.70
CA GLU A 118 31.93 -4.05 -25.52
C GLU A 118 31.09 -5.33 -25.39
N GLY A 119 30.00 -5.44 -26.16
CA GLY A 119 29.18 -6.64 -26.26
C GLY A 119 28.16 -6.54 -27.39
N PHE A 120 27.33 -7.55 -27.55
CA PHE A 120 26.17 -7.51 -28.42
C PHE A 120 24.98 -8.25 -27.81
N LEU A 121 23.79 -7.75 -28.10
CA LEU A 121 22.53 -8.40 -27.80
C LEU A 121 22.10 -9.23 -29.00
N LEU A 122 21.66 -10.46 -28.73
CA LEU A 122 21.22 -11.40 -29.74
C LEU A 122 19.74 -11.68 -29.56
N GLN A 123 18.91 -11.21 -30.49
CA GLN A 123 17.49 -11.52 -30.47
C GLN A 123 17.25 -12.82 -31.24
N ILE A 124 16.90 -13.88 -30.51
CA ILE A 124 16.84 -15.26 -31.02
C ILE A 124 15.64 -16.02 -30.40
N LYS A 125 15.16 -17.05 -31.09
CA LYS A 125 14.03 -17.89 -30.66
C LYS A 125 14.27 -19.35 -31.06
N SER A 126 13.85 -20.30 -30.23
CA SER A 126 13.89 -21.75 -30.52
C SER A 126 12.49 -22.34 -30.75
N ILE A 127 12.41 -23.56 -31.28
CA ILE A 127 11.19 -24.40 -31.25
C ILE A 127 11.05 -25.24 -29.99
N THR A 128 12.16 -25.50 -29.31
CA THR A 128 12.24 -26.25 -28.05
C THR A 128 12.68 -25.32 -26.93
N ASP A 129 12.05 -25.45 -25.76
CA ASP A 129 12.51 -24.75 -24.57
C ASP A 129 13.88 -25.26 -24.10
N SER A 130 14.63 -24.40 -23.41
CA SER A 130 15.90 -24.72 -22.74
C SER A 130 17.03 -25.21 -23.67
N LEU A 131 17.06 -24.75 -24.92
CA LEU A 131 18.17 -25.04 -25.83
C LEU A 131 19.41 -24.25 -25.42
N TRP A 132 20.58 -24.88 -25.33
CA TRP A 132 21.83 -24.17 -25.01
C TRP A 132 22.57 -23.77 -26.27
N MET A 133 23.04 -22.52 -26.30
CA MET A 133 23.83 -21.97 -27.40
C MET A 133 25.14 -21.40 -26.88
N LYS A 134 26.26 -21.93 -27.36
CA LYS A 134 27.59 -21.37 -27.17
C LYS A 134 27.89 -20.36 -28.27
N VAL A 135 28.39 -19.19 -27.88
CA VAL A 135 28.79 -18.14 -28.81
C VAL A 135 30.29 -17.97 -28.74
N TRP A 136 30.96 -18.22 -29.86
CA TRP A 136 32.39 -18.17 -30.03
C TRP A 136 32.76 -16.96 -30.90
N LEU A 137 33.87 -16.30 -30.58
CA LEU A 137 34.41 -15.18 -31.33
C LEU A 137 35.87 -15.44 -31.64
N ASN A 138 36.21 -15.54 -32.93
CA ASN A 138 37.53 -15.94 -33.42
C ASN A 138 38.07 -17.21 -32.71
N GLY A 139 37.19 -18.19 -32.45
CA GLY A 139 37.53 -19.43 -31.76
C GLY A 139 37.60 -19.36 -30.23
N THR A 140 37.30 -18.21 -29.62
CA THR A 140 37.21 -18.04 -28.15
C THR A 140 35.76 -18.10 -27.70
N LEU A 141 35.42 -18.93 -26.72
CA LEU A 141 34.05 -18.99 -26.17
C LEU A 141 33.77 -17.70 -25.39
N MET A 142 32.78 -16.92 -25.83
CA MET A 142 32.44 -15.62 -25.24
C MET A 142 31.29 -15.72 -24.25
N ALA A 143 30.25 -16.47 -24.61
CA ALA A 143 29.07 -16.68 -23.80
C ALA A 143 28.49 -18.07 -24.07
N THR A 144 27.70 -18.55 -23.12
CA THR A 144 26.73 -19.61 -23.38
C THR A 144 25.39 -19.10 -22.88
N LEU A 145 24.38 -19.20 -23.73
CA LEU A 145 23.07 -18.63 -23.54
C LEU A 145 22.05 -19.76 -23.51
N ARG A 146 20.97 -19.55 -22.76
CA ARG A 146 19.77 -20.38 -22.81
C ARG A 146 18.83 -19.76 -23.85
N VAL A 147 18.29 -20.59 -24.73
CA VAL A 147 17.41 -20.22 -25.84
C VAL A 147 16.10 -20.96 -25.64
N ASP A 148 15.04 -20.23 -25.32
CA ASP A 148 13.71 -20.79 -25.06
C ASP A 148 12.77 -20.69 -26.28
N SER A 149 11.57 -21.26 -26.18
CA SER A 149 10.60 -21.30 -27.30
C SER A 149 9.90 -19.97 -27.59
N TYR A 150 10.32 -18.89 -26.93
CA TYR A 150 9.90 -17.50 -27.15
C TYR A 150 11.10 -16.63 -27.53
N TRP A 151 10.85 -15.41 -28.02
CA TRP A 151 11.93 -14.47 -28.35
C TRP A 151 12.65 -14.03 -27.08
N HIS A 152 13.96 -14.12 -27.07
CA HIS A 152 14.79 -13.67 -25.95
C HIS A 152 16.00 -12.88 -26.45
N SER A 153 16.52 -12.01 -25.60
CA SER A 153 17.70 -11.20 -25.84
C SER A 153 18.89 -11.77 -25.07
N GLY A 154 19.77 -12.45 -25.81
CA GLY A 154 21.01 -13.02 -25.28
C GLY A 154 22.14 -11.98 -25.22
N TYR A 155 22.73 -11.75 -24.05
CA TYR A 155 23.90 -10.86 -23.95
C TYR A 155 25.22 -11.62 -24.22
N VAL A 156 25.95 -11.19 -25.26
CA VAL A 156 27.26 -11.73 -25.61
C VAL A 156 28.34 -10.65 -25.45
N PRO A 157 29.29 -10.80 -24.52
CA PRO A 157 30.36 -9.84 -24.29
C PRO A 157 31.44 -9.93 -25.37
N ILE A 158 32.06 -8.80 -25.71
CA ILE A 158 33.21 -8.72 -26.61
C ILE A 158 34.41 -8.19 -25.81
N GLY A 159 35.33 -9.09 -25.44
CA GLY A 159 36.56 -8.76 -24.71
C GLY A 159 36.38 -8.62 -23.19
N ILE A 160 37.25 -7.83 -22.56
CA ILE A 160 37.24 -7.53 -21.12
C ILE A 160 36.62 -6.16 -20.94
N SER A 161 35.36 -6.12 -20.50
CA SER A 161 34.67 -4.89 -20.09
C SER A 161 35.31 -4.33 -18.82
N LYS A 162 35.39 -3.00 -18.70
CA LYS A 162 35.86 -2.37 -17.46
C LYS A 162 34.79 -2.56 -16.39
N MET A 163 35.07 -3.42 -15.41
CA MET A 163 34.22 -3.57 -14.21
C MET A 163 34.11 -2.24 -13.48
N GLU A 164 32.96 -2.00 -12.86
CA GLU A 164 32.83 -0.87 -11.97
C GLU A 164 33.77 -1.00 -10.77
N PRO A 165 34.40 0.12 -10.36
CA PRO A 165 35.17 0.12 -9.13
C PRO A 165 34.23 -0.14 -7.94
N VAL A 166 34.71 -0.91 -6.97
CA VAL A 166 34.01 -1.10 -5.70
C VAL A 166 34.21 0.18 -4.87
N SER A 167 33.10 0.77 -4.40
CA SER A 167 33.18 1.87 -3.43
C SER A 167 33.75 1.34 -2.13
N THR A 168 34.78 1.99 -1.58
CA THR A 168 35.35 1.62 -0.27
C THR A 168 34.63 2.28 0.90
N ASN A 169 33.76 3.25 0.64
CA ASN A 169 33.03 3.96 1.67
C ASN A 169 31.64 3.34 1.81
N GLU A 170 31.29 2.91 3.02
CA GLU A 170 29.91 2.56 3.36
C GLU A 170 29.05 3.84 3.40
N PRO A 171 27.76 3.75 3.03
CA PRO A 171 26.80 4.83 3.19
C PRO A 171 26.76 5.38 4.62
N GLU A 172 26.42 6.66 4.77
CA GLU A 172 26.35 7.30 6.08
C GLU A 172 25.02 6.97 6.75
N TRP A 173 25.10 6.44 7.98
CA TRP A 173 23.93 6.20 8.82
C TRP A 173 23.55 7.47 9.55
N ILE A 174 22.29 7.90 9.35
CA ILE A 174 21.74 9.05 10.05
C ILE A 174 21.00 8.53 11.30
N PRO A 175 21.32 9.03 12.51
CA PRO A 175 20.55 8.69 13.70
C PRO A 175 19.05 9.02 13.51
N GLY A 176 18.18 8.08 13.88
CA GLY A 176 16.72 8.22 13.71
C GLY A 176 16.18 7.80 12.34
N HIS A 177 17.04 7.41 11.40
CA HIS A 177 16.63 6.87 10.09
C HIS A 177 16.97 5.38 10.00
N TYR A 178 16.04 4.60 9.42
CA TYR A 178 16.21 3.17 9.17
C TYR A 178 17.00 2.90 7.89
N PHE A 179 17.07 3.88 6.99
CA PHE A 179 17.82 3.78 5.75
C PHE A 179 19.00 4.77 5.70
N PRO A 180 20.19 4.36 5.22
CA PRO A 180 21.34 5.25 5.21
C PRO A 180 21.25 6.25 4.05
N HIS A 181 22.05 7.30 4.14
CA HIS A 181 22.23 8.24 3.05
C HIS A 181 23.25 7.72 2.03
N PHE A 182 22.78 7.47 0.81
CA PHE A 182 23.63 7.00 -0.28
C PHE A 182 24.30 8.15 -1.01
N PRO A 183 25.53 7.95 -1.53
CA PRO A 183 26.06 8.86 -2.53
C PRO A 183 25.14 8.89 -3.76
N PRO A 184 24.99 10.04 -4.45
CA PRO A 184 24.18 10.12 -5.66
C PRO A 184 24.61 9.10 -6.71
N PRO A 185 23.68 8.29 -7.25
CA PRO A 185 23.99 7.36 -8.33
C PRO A 185 24.27 8.10 -9.64
N ASP A 186 25.17 7.56 -10.47
CA ASP A 186 25.49 8.15 -11.78
C ASP A 186 24.48 7.71 -12.86
N HIS A 187 23.98 6.48 -12.72
CA HIS A 187 23.02 5.82 -13.60
C HIS A 187 22.45 4.59 -12.89
N ILE A 188 21.29 4.11 -13.34
CA ILE A 188 20.66 2.87 -12.89
C ILE A 188 20.38 1.98 -14.10
N TYR A 189 20.76 0.71 -14.01
CA TYR A 189 20.35 -0.33 -14.97
C TYR A 189 19.01 -0.92 -14.53
N ALA A 190 17.95 -0.66 -15.30
CA ALA A 190 16.66 -1.32 -15.10
C ALA A 190 16.64 -2.61 -15.94
N ILE A 191 16.40 -3.77 -15.32
CA ILE A 191 16.51 -5.08 -15.98
C ILE A 191 15.26 -5.91 -15.72
N GLN A 192 14.72 -6.53 -16.76
CA GLN A 192 13.59 -7.44 -16.63
C GLN A 192 13.90 -8.66 -15.73
N ALA A 193 12.96 -9.00 -14.85
CA ALA A 193 13.00 -10.17 -13.99
C ALA A 193 11.66 -10.93 -14.01
N ASN A 194 11.70 -12.19 -14.48
CA ASN A 194 10.58 -13.12 -14.39
C ASN A 194 10.82 -14.07 -13.21
N HIS A 195 9.78 -14.44 -12.49
CA HIS A 195 9.80 -15.36 -11.35
C HIS A 195 9.00 -16.63 -11.59
N GLY A 196 8.00 -16.62 -12.46
CA GLY A 196 7.18 -17.81 -12.75
C GLY A 196 6.44 -18.38 -11.53
N LEU A 197 6.30 -17.60 -10.44
CA LEU A 197 5.49 -17.97 -9.27
C LEU A 197 4.07 -17.43 -9.47
N GLY A 198 3.05 -18.30 -9.55
CA GLY A 198 1.65 -17.88 -9.39
C GLY A 198 1.05 -17.03 -10.52
N GLN A 199 1.14 -17.49 -11.78
CA GLN A 199 0.48 -16.90 -12.96
C GLN A 199 -1.07 -16.98 -12.94
N GLY A 200 -1.70 -16.55 -11.84
CA GLY A 200 -3.14 -16.56 -11.68
C GLY A 200 -3.67 -15.32 -10.95
N PRO A 201 -4.97 -15.00 -11.09
CA PRO A 201 -5.61 -13.79 -10.55
C PRO A 201 -5.66 -13.71 -9.01
N LEU A 202 -4.89 -14.53 -8.30
CA LEU A 202 -4.73 -14.53 -6.84
C LEU A 202 -3.46 -13.80 -6.38
N SER A 203 -2.63 -13.29 -7.30
CA SER A 203 -1.50 -12.40 -6.98
C SER A 203 -1.93 -11.07 -6.35
N VAL A 204 -3.22 -10.74 -6.50
CA VAL A 204 -3.88 -9.59 -5.88
C VAL A 204 -4.99 -10.12 -4.96
N GLY A 205 -4.67 -10.48 -3.72
CA GLY A 205 -5.68 -10.53 -2.64
C GLY A 205 -6.17 -11.87 -2.07
N GLY A 206 -5.47 -13.01 -2.26
CA GLY A 206 -5.89 -14.27 -1.62
C GLY A 206 -5.20 -14.59 -0.28
N TYR A 207 -5.86 -14.33 0.85
CA TYR A 207 -5.44 -14.77 2.21
C TYR A 207 -5.79 -16.23 2.56
N SER A 208 -6.23 -17.03 1.59
CA SER A 208 -6.70 -18.39 1.86
C SER A 208 -6.58 -19.31 0.64
N GLY A 209 -5.37 -19.40 0.10
CA GLY A 209 -5.09 -20.32 -1.01
C GLY A 209 -4.74 -21.71 -0.48
N ALA A 210 -5.41 -22.75 -0.98
CA ALA A 210 -4.85 -24.09 -0.88
C ALA A 210 -3.44 -24.09 -1.49
N TRP A 211 -2.50 -24.80 -0.86
CA TRP A 211 -1.12 -24.92 -1.29
C TRP A 211 -0.99 -25.08 -2.82
N GLN A 212 -0.07 -24.33 -3.43
CA GLN A 212 0.28 -24.45 -4.85
C GLN A 212 1.68 -25.05 -4.98
N SER A 213 1.86 -25.95 -5.96
CA SER A 213 3.18 -26.53 -6.24
C SER A 213 4.22 -25.47 -6.55
N ASP A 214 3.83 -24.44 -7.28
CA ASP A 214 4.76 -23.47 -7.83
C ASP A 214 5.30 -22.52 -6.77
N TRP A 215 4.75 -22.54 -5.54
CA TRP A 215 5.27 -21.77 -4.40
C TRP A 215 6.64 -22.25 -3.90
N ARG A 216 7.11 -23.41 -4.36
CA ARG A 216 8.47 -23.89 -4.09
C ARG A 216 9.45 -23.29 -5.10
N ILE A 217 10.54 -22.76 -4.57
CA ILE A 217 11.61 -22.16 -5.38
C ILE A 217 12.20 -23.13 -6.41
N ASN A 218 12.18 -24.45 -6.15
CA ASN A 218 12.79 -25.44 -7.02
C ASN A 218 11.92 -25.96 -8.16
N ASN A 219 10.65 -25.56 -8.21
CA ASN A 219 9.74 -25.98 -9.28
C ASN A 219 9.81 -25.07 -10.51
N SER A 220 10.49 -23.93 -10.42
CA SER A 220 10.62 -22.96 -11.51
C SER A 220 12.07 -22.49 -11.64
N TYR A 221 12.62 -22.59 -12.86
CA TYR A 221 13.92 -22.00 -13.18
C TYR A 221 13.91 -20.48 -13.02
N ASP A 222 12.82 -19.84 -13.43
CA ASP A 222 12.66 -18.39 -13.33
C ASP A 222 12.63 -17.96 -11.86
N ALA A 223 12.01 -18.75 -10.98
CA ALA A 223 12.00 -18.47 -9.54
C ALA A 223 13.41 -18.54 -8.95
N MET A 224 14.17 -19.59 -9.27
CA MET A 224 15.58 -19.70 -8.84
C MET A 224 16.41 -18.52 -9.34
N MET A 225 16.26 -18.15 -10.61
CA MET A 225 17.00 -17.05 -11.21
C MET A 225 16.60 -15.70 -10.61
N ALA A 226 15.32 -15.45 -10.38
CA ALA A 226 14.86 -14.23 -9.74
C ALA A 226 15.35 -14.12 -8.29
N LEU A 227 15.44 -15.23 -7.54
CA LEU A 227 16.05 -15.23 -6.21
C LEU A 227 17.55 -14.87 -6.26
N THR A 228 18.27 -15.37 -7.28
CA THR A 228 19.66 -14.98 -7.53
C THR A 228 19.75 -13.48 -7.84
N LEU A 229 18.97 -12.99 -8.80
CA LEU A 229 19.01 -11.60 -9.26
C LEU A 229 18.63 -10.61 -8.15
N VAL A 230 17.61 -10.92 -7.34
CA VAL A 230 17.17 -10.01 -6.25
C VAL A 230 18.22 -9.91 -5.15
N CYS A 231 18.87 -11.03 -4.79
CA CYS A 231 19.99 -11.00 -3.84
C CYS A 231 21.21 -10.28 -4.45
N MET A 232 21.48 -10.45 -5.75
CA MET A 232 22.52 -9.70 -6.46
C MET A 232 22.26 -8.20 -6.41
N GLN A 233 21.02 -7.77 -6.65
CA GLN A 233 20.62 -6.38 -6.56
C GLN A 233 20.98 -5.80 -5.19
N GLY A 234 20.71 -6.53 -4.11
CA GLY A 234 21.08 -6.10 -2.76
C GLY A 234 22.59 -5.92 -2.56
N VAL A 235 23.41 -6.89 -2.99
CA VAL A 235 24.88 -6.77 -2.91
C VAL A 235 25.39 -5.59 -3.75
N ILE A 236 24.86 -5.43 -4.96
CA ILE A 236 25.24 -4.35 -5.87
C ILE A 236 24.84 -3.01 -5.25
N ASN A 237 23.59 -2.83 -4.83
CA ASN A 237 23.08 -1.53 -4.38
C ASN A 237 23.61 -1.09 -3.01
N ARG A 238 24.27 -1.97 -2.24
CA ARG A 238 24.77 -1.72 -0.87
C ARG A 238 25.48 -0.39 -0.64
N ASN A 239 26.31 0.05 -1.58
CA ASN A 239 27.05 1.31 -1.42
C ASN A 239 26.45 2.47 -2.21
N LYS A 240 25.69 2.16 -3.27
CA LYS A 240 25.10 3.12 -4.21
C LYS A 240 24.07 2.39 -5.08
N PRO A 241 22.83 2.90 -5.23
CA PRO A 241 21.87 2.33 -6.16
C PRO A 241 22.46 2.25 -7.58
N ALA A 242 22.30 1.10 -8.23
CA ALA A 242 22.84 0.87 -9.57
C ALA A 242 22.02 -0.13 -10.40
N VAL A 243 21.26 -1.02 -9.77
CA VAL A 243 20.43 -2.03 -10.47
C VAL A 243 19.02 -1.99 -9.92
N TYR A 244 18.04 -1.96 -10.82
CA TYR A 244 16.61 -2.04 -10.52
C TYR A 244 15.99 -3.19 -11.31
N LEU A 245 15.43 -4.19 -10.64
CA LEU A 245 14.70 -5.28 -11.29
C LEU A 245 13.28 -4.85 -11.62
N ASP A 246 12.92 -4.93 -12.90
CA ASP A 246 11.58 -4.73 -13.40
C ASP A 246 10.85 -6.08 -13.54
N TRP A 247 9.87 -6.31 -12.68
CA TRP A 247 9.15 -7.58 -12.58
C TRP A 247 7.98 -7.62 -13.58
N GLN A 248 7.94 -8.62 -14.47
CA GLN A 248 7.12 -8.62 -15.70
C GLN A 248 6.00 -9.70 -15.78
N ASP A 249 5.86 -10.57 -14.77
CA ASP A 249 4.87 -11.67 -14.79
C ASP A 249 3.43 -11.26 -14.39
N GLU A 250 3.19 -9.99 -14.09
CA GLU A 250 1.91 -9.45 -13.64
C GLU A 250 1.45 -8.33 -14.58
N PRO A 251 0.14 -8.05 -14.72
CA PRO A 251 -0.34 -6.92 -15.51
C PRO A 251 0.16 -5.54 -15.02
N GLU A 252 0.82 -5.46 -13.86
CA GLU A 252 1.25 -4.23 -13.21
C GLU A 252 2.71 -4.33 -12.72
N SER A 253 3.60 -3.90 -13.61
CA SER A 253 5.06 -4.02 -13.53
C SER A 253 5.71 -2.98 -12.61
N ALA A 254 6.87 -3.34 -12.03
CA ALA A 254 7.77 -2.40 -11.34
C ALA A 254 8.21 -1.21 -12.23
N ALA A 255 8.05 -1.32 -13.56
CA ALA A 255 8.21 -0.23 -14.50
C ALA A 255 7.44 1.06 -14.14
N PHE A 256 6.36 0.99 -13.34
CA PHE A 256 5.67 2.17 -12.84
C PHE A 256 6.61 3.18 -12.17
N TRP A 257 7.60 2.70 -11.40
CA TRP A 257 8.53 3.56 -10.67
C TRP A 257 9.67 4.09 -11.54
N ILE A 258 9.94 3.50 -12.71
CA ILE A 258 11.06 3.89 -13.59
C ILE A 258 11.00 5.38 -13.98
N PRO A 259 9.86 5.94 -14.45
CA PRO A 259 9.79 7.37 -14.76
C PRO A 259 10.07 8.29 -13.56
N TYR A 260 9.76 7.86 -12.33
CA TYR A 260 10.06 8.62 -11.12
C TYR A 260 11.53 8.54 -10.74
N ILE A 261 12.14 7.36 -10.93
CA ILE A 261 13.59 7.17 -10.81
C ILE A 261 14.32 8.05 -11.85
N GLU A 262 13.84 8.10 -13.09
CA GLU A 262 14.41 8.89 -14.20
C GLU A 262 14.43 10.40 -13.94
N ASN A 263 13.54 10.91 -13.10
CA ASN A 263 13.54 12.33 -12.71
C ASN A 263 14.74 12.69 -11.83
N GLU A 264 15.29 11.72 -11.10
CA GLU A 264 16.40 11.94 -10.18
C GLU A 264 17.73 11.45 -10.77
N VAL A 265 17.71 10.38 -11.58
CA VAL A 265 18.90 9.65 -12.03
C VAL A 265 18.68 9.10 -13.44
N PRO A 266 19.67 9.16 -14.36
CA PRO A 266 19.56 8.48 -15.64
C PRO A 266 19.29 6.98 -15.49
N VAL A 267 18.30 6.44 -16.22
CA VAL A 267 18.00 5.01 -16.28
C VAL A 267 18.33 4.46 -17.67
N ASP A 268 19.08 3.36 -17.71
CA ASP A 268 19.30 2.56 -18.91
C ASP A 268 18.49 1.26 -18.77
N TYR A 269 17.42 1.13 -19.56
CA TYR A 269 16.55 -0.06 -19.55
C TYR A 269 17.13 -1.18 -20.43
N LEU A 270 17.27 -2.38 -19.86
CA LEU A 270 17.85 -3.56 -20.49
C LEU A 270 16.83 -4.69 -20.56
N ASP A 271 16.36 -4.98 -21.76
CA ASP A 271 15.55 -6.16 -22.06
C ASP A 271 16.45 -7.40 -22.17
N LEU A 272 16.67 -8.06 -21.04
CA LEU A 272 17.53 -9.25 -20.90
C LEU A 272 16.74 -10.37 -20.22
N ASP A 273 16.87 -11.60 -20.74
CA ASP A 273 16.44 -12.79 -19.98
C ASP A 273 17.26 -12.94 -18.69
N ALA A 274 16.78 -13.73 -17.73
CA ALA A 274 17.38 -13.80 -16.41
C ALA A 274 18.85 -14.30 -16.42
N LEU A 275 19.22 -15.20 -17.33
CA LEU A 275 20.59 -15.68 -17.47
C LEU A 275 21.49 -14.62 -18.10
N SER A 276 20.98 -13.92 -19.11
CA SER A 276 21.65 -12.79 -19.75
C SER A 276 21.86 -11.64 -18.77
N ALA A 277 20.88 -11.35 -17.91
CA ALA A 277 20.96 -10.42 -16.81
C ALA A 277 22.06 -10.81 -15.81
N LEU A 278 22.07 -12.07 -15.35
CA LEU A 278 23.11 -12.61 -14.46
C LEU A 278 24.52 -12.42 -15.07
N ASN A 279 24.69 -12.80 -16.34
CA ASN A 279 25.96 -12.68 -17.06
C ASN A 279 26.40 -11.22 -17.23
N PHE A 280 25.47 -10.33 -17.57
CA PHE A 280 25.72 -8.89 -17.66
C PHE A 280 26.18 -8.33 -16.31
N LEU A 281 25.43 -8.61 -15.24
CA LEU A 281 25.69 -8.09 -13.90
C LEU A 281 27.01 -8.63 -13.32
N ILE A 282 27.35 -9.91 -13.51
CA ILE A 282 28.65 -10.45 -13.11
C ILE A 282 29.79 -9.75 -13.84
N ARG A 283 29.64 -9.45 -15.13
CA ARG A 283 30.70 -8.76 -15.89
C ARG A 283 30.85 -7.30 -15.51
N ARG A 284 29.74 -6.65 -15.16
CA ARG A 284 29.74 -5.24 -14.78
C ARG A 284 30.17 -5.03 -13.33
N PHE A 285 29.69 -5.88 -12.43
CA PHE A 285 29.78 -5.73 -10.98
C PHE A 285 30.49 -6.90 -10.27
N GLY A 286 31.12 -7.82 -10.99
CA GLY A 286 31.72 -9.05 -10.43
C GLY A 286 32.69 -8.83 -9.27
N ASN A 287 33.43 -7.72 -9.26
CA ASN A 287 34.33 -7.35 -8.15
C ASN A 287 33.59 -7.07 -6.82
N ARG A 288 32.27 -6.88 -6.84
CA ARG A 288 31.44 -6.73 -5.64
C ARG A 288 31.12 -8.07 -4.98
N PHE A 289 31.38 -9.21 -5.66
CA PHE A 289 31.08 -10.54 -5.12
C PHE A 289 32.36 -11.26 -4.69
N GLU A 290 32.45 -11.63 -3.41
CA GLU A 290 33.62 -12.34 -2.85
C GLU A 290 33.54 -13.86 -3.05
N GLY A 291 32.34 -14.37 -3.31
CA GLY A 291 32.07 -15.80 -3.47
C GLY A 291 30.60 -16.09 -3.79
N ALA A 292 30.23 -17.35 -3.61
CA ALA A 292 28.84 -17.80 -3.70
C ALA A 292 28.39 -18.50 -2.41
N VAL A 293 27.09 -18.48 -2.14
CA VAL A 293 26.40 -19.27 -1.13
C VAL A 293 25.31 -20.10 -1.80
N ILE A 294 25.36 -21.41 -1.59
CA ILE A 294 24.43 -22.37 -2.20
C ILE A 294 23.42 -22.78 -1.14
N TYR A 295 22.15 -22.46 -1.36
CA TYR A 295 21.08 -22.89 -0.46
C TYR A 295 20.64 -24.33 -0.76
N ASP A 296 19.94 -24.94 0.18
CA ASP A 296 19.32 -26.25 -0.02
C ASP A 296 17.81 -26.05 -0.31
N PRO A 297 17.34 -26.29 -1.55
CA PRO A 297 15.93 -26.14 -1.89
C PRO A 297 15.02 -27.11 -1.11
N GLU A 298 15.56 -28.22 -0.61
CA GLU A 298 14.84 -29.19 0.20
C GLU A 298 14.74 -28.78 1.68
N VAL A 299 15.45 -27.73 2.09
CA VAL A 299 15.36 -27.15 3.43
C VAL A 299 15.16 -25.63 3.29
N PRO A 300 13.92 -25.15 3.07
CA PRO A 300 13.65 -23.76 2.69
C PRO A 300 14.26 -22.71 3.62
N ASN A 301 14.35 -22.98 4.93
CA ASN A 301 14.99 -22.07 5.89
C ASN A 301 16.46 -21.73 5.55
N THR A 302 17.14 -22.56 4.74
CA THR A 302 18.46 -22.25 4.23
C THR A 302 18.47 -21.09 3.22
N ILE A 303 17.33 -20.71 2.63
CA ILE A 303 17.19 -19.52 1.77
C ILE A 303 17.34 -18.25 2.60
N ASN A 304 16.72 -18.20 3.78
CA ASN A 304 16.90 -17.09 4.73
C ASN A 304 18.34 -17.02 5.23
N LEU A 305 18.93 -18.18 5.55
CA LEU A 305 20.35 -18.28 5.91
C LEU A 305 21.27 -17.77 4.79
N ALA A 306 21.04 -18.19 3.54
CA ALA A 306 21.78 -17.73 2.37
C ALA A 306 21.62 -16.22 2.14
N THR A 307 20.43 -15.66 2.40
CA THR A 307 20.16 -14.22 2.32
C THR A 307 21.02 -13.45 3.32
N MET A 308 21.07 -13.89 4.58
CA MET A 308 21.90 -13.27 5.61
C MET A 308 23.41 -13.40 5.30
N ILE A 309 23.85 -14.56 4.84
CA ILE A 309 25.26 -14.79 4.44
C ILE A 309 25.64 -13.93 3.22
N ALA A 310 24.76 -13.81 2.22
CA ALA A 310 24.96 -12.92 1.09
C ALA A 310 25.08 -11.45 1.54
N GLY A 311 24.26 -11.06 2.51
CA GLY A 311 24.39 -9.82 3.27
C GLY A 311 25.78 -9.65 3.87
N LEU A 312 26.21 -10.51 4.76
CA LEU A 312 27.45 -10.32 5.52
C LEU A 312 28.72 -10.45 4.66
N GLU A 313 28.72 -11.35 3.69
CA GLU A 313 29.93 -11.81 2.99
C GLU A 313 29.97 -11.44 1.50
N ASN A 314 29.06 -10.58 1.03
CA ASN A 314 29.01 -10.16 -0.38
C ASN A 314 28.93 -11.36 -1.35
N ARG A 315 28.09 -12.35 -1.06
CA ARG A 315 28.02 -13.60 -1.83
C ARG A 315 26.86 -13.63 -2.82
N LEU A 316 27.08 -14.27 -3.95
CA LEU A 316 26.03 -14.64 -4.88
C LEU A 316 25.19 -15.80 -4.32
N VAL A 317 23.87 -15.63 -4.22
CA VAL A 317 22.95 -16.71 -3.82
C VAL A 317 22.62 -17.56 -5.04
N LEU A 318 22.89 -18.87 -4.96
CA LEU A 318 22.63 -19.81 -6.05
C LEU A 318 21.88 -21.05 -5.55
N ALA A 319 21.00 -21.56 -6.40
CA ALA A 319 20.46 -22.91 -6.33
C ALA A 319 21.55 -23.92 -6.73
N PRO A 320 21.47 -25.17 -6.23
CA PRO A 320 22.35 -26.26 -6.65
C PRO A 320 22.45 -26.45 -8.17
N GLU A 321 21.31 -26.35 -8.85
CA GLU A 321 21.16 -26.51 -10.30
C GLU A 321 21.86 -25.39 -11.07
N GLN A 322 22.06 -24.23 -10.43
CA GLN A 322 22.68 -23.07 -11.06
C GLN A 322 24.22 -23.13 -11.04
N LEU A 323 24.85 -24.03 -10.27
CA LEU A 323 26.31 -24.14 -10.16
C LEU A 323 27.02 -24.47 -11.48
N THR A 324 26.31 -25.11 -12.39
CA THR A 324 26.81 -25.47 -13.73
C THR A 324 26.45 -24.44 -14.78
N LEU A 325 25.79 -23.33 -14.39
CA LEU A 325 25.43 -22.29 -15.33
C LEU A 325 26.69 -21.72 -15.98
N PRO A 326 26.72 -21.69 -17.31
CA PRO A 326 27.88 -21.21 -18.02
C PRO A 326 27.97 -19.68 -17.90
N GLY A 327 29.19 -19.17 -17.73
CA GLY A 327 29.45 -17.74 -17.51
C GLY A 327 29.58 -17.35 -16.04
N LEU A 328 29.23 -18.24 -15.11
CA LEU A 328 29.57 -18.05 -13.69
C LEU A 328 31.09 -17.97 -13.51
N PRO A 329 31.59 -17.03 -12.70
CA PRO A 329 33.01 -16.96 -12.40
C PRO A 329 33.42 -18.18 -11.56
N ASN A 330 34.68 -18.59 -11.68
CA ASN A 330 35.25 -19.52 -10.71
C ASN A 330 35.35 -18.80 -9.36
N PHE A 331 34.37 -19.03 -8.49
CA PHE A 331 34.37 -18.46 -7.15
C PHE A 331 35.52 -19.05 -6.34
N ASN A 332 36.37 -18.19 -5.78
CA ASN A 332 37.47 -18.63 -4.90
C ASN A 332 36.95 -19.15 -3.54
N SER A 333 35.70 -18.80 -3.18
CA SER A 333 35.04 -19.21 -1.95
C SER A 333 33.58 -19.57 -2.23
N ILE A 334 33.18 -20.79 -1.87
CA ILE A 334 31.79 -21.26 -1.97
C ILE A 334 31.36 -21.77 -0.58
N THR A 335 30.27 -21.21 -0.07
CA THR A 335 29.59 -21.71 1.14
C THR A 335 28.43 -22.58 0.70
N ASP A 336 28.57 -23.90 0.81
CA ASP A 336 27.52 -24.85 0.40
C ASP A 336 26.69 -25.30 1.60
N LEU A 337 25.50 -24.70 1.77
CA LEU A 337 24.65 -24.96 2.93
C LEU A 337 24.09 -26.39 2.95
N ARG A 338 24.09 -27.11 1.83
CA ARG A 338 23.71 -28.54 1.80
C ARG A 338 24.67 -29.39 2.63
N GLN A 339 25.95 -29.02 2.66
CA GLN A 339 26.95 -29.67 3.52
C GLN A 339 26.67 -29.37 5.00
N THR A 340 26.30 -28.11 5.30
CA THR A 340 25.88 -27.72 6.65
C THR A 340 24.63 -28.50 7.08
N VAL A 341 23.60 -28.56 6.23
CA VAL A 341 22.37 -29.34 6.44
C VAL A 341 22.71 -30.80 6.77
N GLN A 342 23.56 -31.44 5.94
CA GLN A 342 23.98 -32.82 6.18
C GLN A 342 24.76 -32.98 7.49
N SER A 343 25.68 -32.07 7.79
CA SER A 343 26.53 -32.14 8.99
C SER A 343 25.78 -31.90 10.29
N GLN A 344 24.78 -31.02 10.27
CA GLN A 344 23.96 -30.65 11.42
C GLN A 344 22.71 -31.55 11.56
N GLY A 345 22.41 -32.36 10.54
CA GLY A 345 21.21 -33.18 10.50
C GLY A 345 19.92 -32.36 10.34
N TRP A 346 20.01 -31.18 9.72
CA TRP A 346 18.85 -30.34 9.46
C TRP A 346 17.95 -30.93 8.36
N ASN A 347 16.67 -30.58 8.42
CA ASN A 347 15.63 -30.96 7.45
C ASN A 347 14.53 -29.88 7.45
N ASP A 348 13.41 -30.14 6.79
CA ASP A 348 12.29 -29.19 6.63
C ASP A 348 11.27 -29.19 7.77
N SER A 349 11.56 -29.84 8.91
CA SER A 349 10.67 -29.85 10.09
C SER A 349 10.79 -28.59 10.95
N GLU A 350 9.76 -28.31 11.77
CA GLU A 350 9.76 -27.21 12.76
C GLU A 350 10.91 -27.30 13.78
N ALA A 351 11.29 -28.52 14.19
CA ALA A 351 12.43 -28.72 15.08
C ALA A 351 13.76 -28.31 14.40
N SER A 352 13.91 -28.60 13.12
CA SER A 352 15.07 -28.14 12.34
C SER A 352 15.02 -26.64 12.09
N GLN A 353 13.85 -26.05 11.89
CA GLN A 353 13.67 -24.60 11.81
C GLN A 353 14.20 -23.91 13.07
N TYR A 354 13.81 -24.38 14.26
CA TYR A 354 14.39 -23.92 15.53
C TYR A 354 15.92 -24.05 15.54
N ASN A 355 16.47 -25.22 15.19
CA ASN A 355 17.92 -25.46 15.23
C ASN A 355 18.69 -24.53 14.27
N ILE A 356 18.14 -24.26 13.08
CA ILE A 356 18.73 -23.35 12.10
C ILE A 356 18.77 -21.92 12.67
N TYR A 357 17.65 -21.42 13.21
CA TYR A 357 17.62 -20.07 13.76
C TYR A 357 18.40 -19.95 15.08
N GLN A 358 18.53 -21.02 15.87
CA GLN A 358 19.43 -21.06 17.01
C GLN A 358 20.88 -20.90 16.54
N TRP A 359 21.27 -21.58 15.46
CA TRP A 359 22.59 -21.38 14.84
C TRP A 359 22.77 -19.95 14.32
N VAL A 360 21.73 -19.35 13.72
CA VAL A 360 21.73 -17.94 13.29
C VAL A 360 21.97 -17.01 14.49
N TYR A 361 21.26 -17.22 15.59
CA TYR A 361 21.44 -16.45 16.83
C TYR A 361 22.88 -16.56 17.35
N ASP A 362 23.44 -17.78 17.38
CA ASP A 362 24.78 -18.00 17.92
C ASP A 362 25.90 -17.49 16.99
N SER A 363 25.68 -17.50 15.66
CA SER A 363 26.76 -17.33 14.67
C SER A 363 26.67 -16.04 13.85
N LEU A 364 25.47 -15.62 13.47
CA LEU A 364 25.26 -14.50 12.55
C LEU A 364 24.70 -13.26 13.25
N TRP A 365 23.83 -13.43 14.24
CA TRP A 365 23.18 -12.31 14.94
C TRP A 365 24.14 -11.21 15.42
N PRO A 366 25.32 -11.50 16.01
CA PRO A 366 26.25 -10.45 16.44
C PRO A 366 26.87 -9.62 15.32
N GLN A 367 26.74 -10.07 14.06
CA GLN A 367 27.31 -9.43 12.88
C GLN A 367 26.23 -8.75 12.01
N LEU A 368 24.97 -9.15 12.18
CA LEU A 368 23.84 -8.59 11.46
C LEU A 368 23.52 -7.19 11.96
N ASP A 369 22.93 -6.39 11.07
CA ASP A 369 22.46 -5.06 11.40
C ASP A 369 21.10 -5.13 12.10
N HIS A 370 20.96 -4.43 13.22
CA HIS A 370 19.77 -4.50 14.07
C HIS A 370 18.89 -3.25 13.97
N ARG A 371 18.92 -2.47 12.88
CA ARG A 371 17.98 -1.33 12.71
C ARG A 371 16.59 -1.75 12.22
N ILE A 372 16.48 -2.93 11.60
CA ILE A 372 15.21 -3.50 11.12
C ILE A 372 15.26 -5.02 11.32
N ILE A 373 14.16 -5.62 11.77
CA ILE A 373 14.01 -7.08 11.77
C ILE A 373 13.33 -7.53 10.47
N GLY A 374 14.10 -8.18 9.60
CA GLY A 374 13.56 -8.88 8.45
C GLY A 374 12.81 -10.14 8.90
N PHE A 375 11.48 -10.14 8.80
CA PHE A 375 10.62 -11.25 9.13
C PHE A 375 9.99 -11.75 7.82
N ILE A 376 10.58 -12.78 7.22
CA ILE A 376 10.39 -13.08 5.80
C ILE A 376 10.22 -14.58 5.57
N SER A 377 9.15 -14.97 4.87
CA SER A 377 8.89 -16.38 4.59
C SER A 377 9.97 -16.97 3.65
N PRO A 378 10.60 -18.09 4.02
CA PRO A 378 11.48 -18.85 3.14
C PRO A 378 10.74 -19.70 2.10
N GLY A 379 9.40 -19.73 2.14
CA GLY A 379 8.58 -20.63 1.33
C GLY A 379 8.23 -21.93 2.06
N PRO A 380 7.44 -22.81 1.42
CA PRO A 380 6.84 -23.95 2.08
C PRO A 380 7.79 -25.15 2.17
N PRO A 381 7.67 -26.01 3.21
CA PRO A 381 8.50 -27.21 3.37
C PRO A 381 8.37 -28.20 2.19
N THR A 382 9.43 -28.98 1.91
CA THR A 382 9.45 -29.86 0.73
C THR A 382 8.83 -31.24 0.95
N SER A 383 8.65 -31.69 2.19
CA SER A 383 7.98 -32.95 2.56
C SER A 383 6.51 -33.03 2.13
N GLY A 384 5.86 -31.90 1.81
CA GLY A 384 4.45 -31.86 1.39
C GLY A 384 3.45 -32.24 2.48
N THR A 385 3.93 -32.61 3.68
CA THR A 385 3.12 -32.83 4.87
C THR A 385 3.04 -31.54 5.67
N LEU A 386 2.04 -30.71 5.38
CA LEU A 386 1.50 -29.82 6.41
C LEU A 386 0.61 -30.67 7.32
N SER A 387 1.20 -31.29 8.34
CA SER A 387 0.42 -32.00 9.35
C SER A 387 -0.23 -31.00 10.30
N GLY A 388 -1.56 -30.84 10.19
CA GLY A 388 -2.39 -31.09 11.37
C GLY A 388 -3.05 -29.93 12.12
N ALA A 389 -3.07 -28.69 11.64
CA ALA A 389 -3.92 -27.65 12.25
C ALA A 389 -4.63 -26.80 11.17
N PRO A 390 -5.96 -26.58 11.27
CA PRO A 390 -6.61 -25.51 10.52
C PRO A 390 -5.93 -24.18 10.87
N GLY A 391 -5.40 -23.46 9.87
CA GLY A 391 -4.83 -22.11 10.04
C GLY A 391 -3.33 -21.94 9.77
N ILE A 392 -2.54 -23.02 9.71
CA ILE A 392 -1.12 -22.93 9.28
C ILE A 392 -1.06 -23.18 7.77
N GLU A 393 -1.28 -22.12 6.98
CA GLU A 393 -1.09 -22.17 5.53
C GLU A 393 0.39 -22.12 5.17
N ALA A 394 0.83 -22.97 4.24
CA ALA A 394 2.15 -22.91 3.64
C ALA A 394 2.23 -21.66 2.76
N TRP A 395 3.11 -20.72 3.08
CA TRP A 395 3.26 -19.49 2.30
C TRP A 395 4.28 -19.62 1.19
N PRO A 396 4.13 -18.89 0.07
CA PRO A 396 5.16 -18.83 -0.95
C PRO A 396 6.44 -18.21 -0.39
N VAL A 397 7.56 -18.52 -1.05
CA VAL A 397 8.82 -17.82 -0.80
C VAL A 397 8.62 -16.31 -1.03
N LYS A 398 8.93 -15.49 -0.03
CA LYS A 398 8.96 -14.03 -0.21
C LYS A 398 10.31 -13.66 -0.81
N MET A 399 10.29 -13.01 -1.97
CA MET A 399 11.46 -12.80 -2.84
C MET A 399 11.88 -11.33 -2.90
N ALA A 400 10.98 -10.44 -3.31
CA ALA A 400 11.33 -9.07 -3.70
C ALA A 400 12.09 -8.30 -2.60
N ALA A 401 11.60 -8.32 -1.36
CA ALA A 401 12.23 -7.63 -0.22
C ALA A 401 13.64 -8.14 0.16
N ARG A 402 14.14 -9.22 -0.43
CA ARG A 402 15.49 -9.73 -0.13
C ARG A 402 16.60 -8.82 -0.64
N ASP A 403 16.34 -7.99 -1.65
CA ASP A 403 17.33 -6.99 -2.11
C ASP A 403 17.66 -6.01 -0.97
N PHE A 404 16.63 -5.55 -0.27
CA PHE A 404 16.71 -4.64 0.86
C PHE A 404 17.42 -5.28 2.06
N LEU A 405 17.04 -6.51 2.42
CA LEU A 405 17.68 -7.26 3.52
C LEU A 405 19.18 -7.49 3.24
N VAL A 406 19.54 -7.87 2.01
CA VAL A 406 20.93 -8.10 1.61
C VAL A 406 21.72 -6.79 1.55
N ALA A 407 21.13 -5.71 1.03
CA ALA A 407 21.81 -4.41 0.95
C ALA A 407 22.21 -3.89 2.33
N LEU A 408 21.32 -4.03 3.30
CA LEU A 408 21.48 -3.51 4.66
C LEU A 408 22.08 -4.50 5.66
N LYS A 409 22.37 -5.73 5.25
CA LYS A 409 22.89 -6.81 6.12
C LYS A 409 21.94 -7.13 7.29
N LEU A 410 20.64 -7.09 7.03
CA LEU A 410 19.59 -7.30 8.03
C LEU A 410 19.35 -8.78 8.33
N PRO A 411 18.83 -9.13 9.52
CA PRO A 411 18.35 -10.46 9.81
C PRO A 411 17.19 -10.85 8.88
N ALA A 412 17.12 -12.14 8.54
CA ALA A 412 16.00 -12.75 7.81
C ALA A 412 15.44 -13.90 8.64
N LEU A 413 14.50 -13.59 9.53
CA LEU A 413 13.89 -14.50 10.49
C LEU A 413 12.53 -15.00 10.00
N HIS A 414 12.16 -16.20 10.42
CA HIS A 414 10.83 -16.76 10.26
C HIS A 414 10.63 -17.82 11.35
N LEU A 415 10.43 -17.37 12.59
CA LEU A 415 10.13 -18.24 13.73
C LEU A 415 8.67 -18.06 14.13
N ASN A 416 7.99 -19.12 14.54
CA ASN A 416 6.65 -19.00 15.12
C ASN A 416 6.76 -18.42 16.55
N PRO A 417 6.37 -17.16 16.81
CA PRO A 417 6.47 -16.59 18.16
C PRO A 417 5.52 -17.26 19.16
N PHE A 418 4.49 -17.97 18.69
CA PHE A 418 3.45 -18.58 19.53
C PHE A 418 3.72 -20.06 19.84
N ASP A 419 4.73 -20.66 19.22
CA ASP A 419 5.12 -22.04 19.49
C ASP A 419 5.94 -22.14 20.78
N ALA A 420 5.73 -23.22 21.54
CA ALA A 420 6.38 -23.42 22.84
C ALA A 420 7.90 -23.63 22.75
N ILE A 421 8.43 -24.00 21.59
CA ILE A 421 9.86 -24.23 21.35
C ILE A 421 10.47 -23.03 20.62
N GLN A 422 9.83 -22.52 19.57
CA GLN A 422 10.34 -21.41 18.76
C GLN A 422 10.16 -20.04 19.43
N GLY A 423 9.06 -19.82 20.16
CA GLY A 423 8.74 -18.55 20.82
C GLY A 423 9.84 -18.05 21.77
N PRO A 424 10.37 -18.89 22.69
CA PRO A 424 11.48 -18.49 23.56
C PRO A 424 12.75 -18.06 22.81
N LEU A 425 13.02 -18.62 21.63
CA LEU A 425 14.14 -18.18 20.79
C LEU A 425 13.83 -16.85 20.09
N MET A 426 12.60 -16.67 19.60
CA MET A 426 12.16 -15.39 19.04
C MET A 426 12.27 -14.26 20.08
N ASN A 427 11.88 -14.50 21.34
CA ASN A 427 12.04 -13.52 22.42
C ASN A 427 13.49 -13.08 22.59
N LYS A 428 14.47 -13.98 22.48
CA LYS A 428 15.88 -13.59 22.58
C LYS A 428 16.30 -12.60 21.49
N PHE A 429 15.83 -12.80 20.26
CA PHE A 429 16.10 -11.84 19.18
C PHE A 429 15.48 -10.48 19.47
N MET A 430 14.22 -10.45 19.93
CA MET A 430 13.52 -9.20 20.23
C MET A 430 14.08 -8.48 21.47
N GLU A 431 14.45 -9.21 22.53
CA GLU A 431 15.05 -8.65 23.75
C GLU A 431 16.44 -8.04 23.53
N GLU A 432 17.19 -8.50 22.52
CA GLU A 432 18.51 -7.97 22.17
C GLU A 432 18.47 -6.89 21.09
N ALA A 433 17.43 -6.86 20.26
CA ALA A 433 17.23 -5.81 19.27
C ALA A 433 17.00 -4.45 19.97
N PRO A 434 17.44 -3.33 19.37
CA PRO A 434 17.04 -2.02 19.86
C PRO A 434 15.52 -1.88 19.75
N SER A 435 14.90 -1.20 20.70
CA SER A 435 13.48 -0.85 20.65
C SER A 435 13.35 0.68 20.85
N PRO A 436 12.46 1.35 20.11
CA PRO A 436 11.48 0.76 19.18
C PRO A 436 12.15 0.41 17.83
N ILE A 437 11.78 -0.74 17.24
CA ILE A 437 12.29 -1.19 15.93
C ILE A 437 11.18 -1.59 14.96
N GLN A 438 11.48 -1.41 13.67
CA GLN A 438 10.62 -1.88 12.59
C GLN A 438 10.78 -3.39 12.35
N VAL A 439 9.67 -4.09 12.31
CA VAL A 439 9.55 -5.47 11.81
C VAL A 439 8.91 -5.45 10.43
N THR A 440 9.47 -6.19 9.49
CA THR A 440 9.03 -6.12 8.08
C THR A 440 7.69 -6.80 7.80
N GLY A 441 7.25 -7.75 8.63
CA GLY A 441 6.02 -8.52 8.38
C GLY A 441 5.53 -9.35 9.57
N VAL A 442 4.59 -10.26 9.32
CA VAL A 442 3.89 -11.09 10.33
C VAL A 442 4.11 -12.59 10.10
N TYR A 443 3.79 -13.43 11.10
CA TYR A 443 3.89 -14.88 10.99
C TYR A 443 2.63 -15.52 10.44
N GLY A 444 2.67 -15.89 9.15
CA GLY A 444 1.61 -16.61 8.48
C GLY A 444 0.25 -15.90 8.54
N ASN A 445 -0.83 -16.61 8.89
CA ASN A 445 -2.18 -16.03 9.03
C ASN A 445 -2.41 -15.34 10.40
N TYR A 446 -1.40 -15.28 11.26
CA TYR A 446 -1.49 -14.67 12.58
C TYR A 446 -1.14 -13.19 12.52
N GLU A 447 -1.83 -12.42 11.68
CA GLU A 447 -1.61 -10.97 11.55
C GLU A 447 -1.74 -10.29 12.91
N PHE A 448 -2.91 -10.42 13.53
CA PHE A 448 -3.24 -9.70 14.75
C PHE A 448 -2.36 -10.15 15.91
N GLU A 449 -2.15 -11.44 16.06
CA GLU A 449 -1.30 -11.97 17.14
C GLU A 449 0.15 -11.59 16.94
N SER A 450 0.63 -11.48 15.68
CA SER A 450 2.02 -11.05 15.42
C SER A 450 2.20 -9.58 15.74
N VAL A 451 1.27 -8.72 15.33
CA VAL A 451 1.30 -7.29 15.67
C VAL A 451 1.21 -7.10 17.19
N GLN A 452 0.34 -7.86 17.88
CA GLN A 452 0.27 -7.86 19.34
C GLN A 452 1.61 -8.25 19.97
N TYR A 453 2.22 -9.33 19.49
CA TYR A 453 3.50 -9.83 19.98
C TYR A 453 4.61 -8.78 19.84
N PHE A 454 4.79 -8.17 18.66
CA PHE A 454 5.82 -7.16 18.44
C PHE A 454 5.54 -5.86 19.22
N SER A 455 4.27 -5.46 19.31
CA SER A 455 3.89 -4.28 20.09
C SER A 455 4.23 -4.42 21.57
N ALA A 456 4.16 -5.63 22.13
CA ALA A 456 4.57 -5.88 23.51
C ALA A 456 6.08 -5.65 23.78
N PHE A 457 6.90 -5.51 22.74
CA PHE A 457 8.32 -5.11 22.82
C PHE A 457 8.54 -3.62 22.48
N GLY A 458 7.47 -2.84 22.22
CA GLY A 458 7.57 -1.46 21.75
C GLY A 458 7.79 -1.29 20.25
N ASP A 459 7.66 -2.37 19.49
CA ASP A 459 8.00 -2.44 18.07
C ASP A 459 6.75 -2.38 17.18
N TRP A 460 6.95 -2.15 15.88
CA TRP A 460 5.85 -2.06 14.92
C TRP A 460 6.13 -2.78 13.61
N VAL A 461 5.05 -3.18 12.93
CA VAL A 461 5.09 -3.85 11.64
C VAL A 461 4.93 -2.83 10.51
N SER A 462 5.75 -2.94 9.48
CA SER A 462 5.71 -2.07 8.28
C SER A 462 5.04 -2.70 7.06
N GLY A 463 4.76 -4.00 7.14
CA GLY A 463 4.10 -4.77 6.10
C GLY A 463 4.90 -4.99 4.82
N ILE A 464 6.19 -4.64 4.76
CA ILE A 464 7.10 -4.89 3.63
C ILE A 464 7.06 -6.36 3.17
N THR A 465 7.07 -7.29 4.11
CA THR A 465 7.10 -8.74 3.85
C THR A 465 5.76 -9.41 4.14
N TRP A 466 4.66 -8.76 3.72
CA TRP A 466 3.33 -9.32 3.94
C TRP A 466 3.19 -10.76 3.39
N PRO A 467 2.59 -11.70 4.13
CA PRO A 467 2.35 -13.07 3.67
C PRO A 467 1.51 -13.13 2.38
N GLY A 468 1.68 -14.18 1.58
CA GLY A 468 0.82 -14.47 0.42
C GLY A 468 1.26 -13.91 -0.93
N THR A 469 2.21 -12.99 -0.96
CA THR A 469 2.67 -12.34 -2.20
C THR A 469 4.17 -12.45 -2.37
N PRO A 470 4.68 -13.28 -3.29
CA PRO A 470 6.12 -13.52 -3.42
C PRO A 470 6.92 -12.26 -3.75
N VAL A 471 6.33 -11.35 -4.52
CA VAL A 471 7.05 -10.25 -5.19
C VAL A 471 6.56 -8.86 -4.78
N ASP A 472 6.02 -8.67 -3.58
CA ASP A 472 5.72 -7.30 -3.13
C ASP A 472 6.93 -6.57 -2.55
N CYS A 473 6.85 -5.24 -2.56
CA CYS A 473 7.88 -4.29 -2.23
C CYS A 473 9.12 -4.46 -3.12
N ARG A 474 8.92 -4.41 -4.43
CA ARG A 474 9.94 -4.56 -5.48
C ARG A 474 10.93 -3.40 -5.48
N GLY A 475 12.21 -3.74 -5.55
CA GLY A 475 13.27 -2.75 -5.79
C GLY A 475 13.52 -1.80 -4.62
N LEU A 476 13.17 -2.20 -3.40
CA LEU A 476 13.29 -1.34 -2.22
C LEU A 476 14.71 -0.81 -2.05
N SER A 477 15.77 -1.59 -2.32
CA SER A 477 17.16 -1.09 -2.22
C SER A 477 17.48 0.10 -3.14
N VAL A 478 16.71 0.30 -4.21
CA VAL A 478 16.80 1.48 -5.08
C VAL A 478 15.84 2.58 -4.61
N LEU A 479 14.57 2.25 -4.39
CA LEU A 479 13.53 3.21 -4.04
C LEU A 479 13.80 3.92 -2.70
N SER A 480 14.53 3.26 -1.81
CA SER A 480 15.00 3.81 -0.54
C SER A 480 16.31 4.59 -0.66
N GLY A 481 17.15 4.25 -1.65
CA GLY A 481 18.48 4.84 -1.88
C GLY A 481 18.48 6.09 -2.74
N ILE A 482 17.43 6.32 -3.52
CA ILE A 482 17.19 7.59 -4.19
C ILE A 482 16.33 8.45 -3.27
N ARG A 483 16.94 9.50 -2.71
CA ARG A 483 16.36 10.25 -1.58
C ARG A 483 16.21 11.73 -1.90
N PRO A 484 15.28 12.13 -2.79
CA PRO A 484 14.91 13.53 -2.90
C PRO A 484 14.42 14.08 -1.55
N ALA A 485 14.44 15.40 -1.39
CA ALA A 485 13.91 16.04 -0.20
C ALA A 485 12.41 15.70 -0.03
N ILE A 486 12.01 15.39 1.21
CA ILE A 486 10.63 15.05 1.54
C ILE A 486 9.71 16.25 1.40
N LYS A 487 8.59 16.05 0.72
CA LYS A 487 7.50 17.03 0.59
C LYS A 487 6.53 16.85 1.74
N LYS A 488 6.32 17.92 2.52
CA LYS A 488 5.32 17.88 3.60
C LYS A 488 3.91 17.89 3.02
N PHE A 489 3.05 17.03 3.55
CA PHE A 489 1.62 17.07 3.39
C PHE A 489 1.09 18.39 3.96
N ASP A 490 0.35 19.12 3.12
CA ASP A 490 -0.41 20.29 3.53
C ASP A 490 -1.90 19.97 3.35
N PRO A 491 -2.68 19.79 4.42
CA PRO A 491 -4.07 19.34 4.32
C PRO A 491 -5.01 20.32 3.62
N GLY A 492 -4.63 21.59 3.39
CA GLY A 492 -5.46 22.54 2.67
C GLY A 492 -6.80 22.84 3.36
N ILE A 493 -6.79 23.09 4.67
CA ILE A 493 -8.00 23.31 5.50
C ILE A 493 -8.89 24.44 4.94
N ASP A 494 -10.15 24.12 4.61
CA ASP A 494 -11.17 25.11 4.28
C ASP A 494 -11.94 25.56 5.54
N ILE A 495 -11.56 26.74 6.05
CA ILE A 495 -12.19 27.36 7.22
C ILE A 495 -13.69 27.60 7.02
N SER A 496 -14.14 27.86 5.79
CA SER A 496 -15.56 28.12 5.51
C SER A 496 -16.40 26.87 5.76
N ARG A 497 -15.86 25.68 5.46
CA ARG A 497 -16.53 24.41 5.75
C ARG A 497 -16.50 24.05 7.23
N ILE A 498 -15.42 24.37 7.93
CA ILE A 498 -15.40 24.28 9.40
C ILE A 498 -16.53 25.14 9.99
N PHE A 499 -16.74 26.36 9.49
CA PHE A 499 -17.84 27.21 9.94
C PHE A 499 -19.23 26.70 9.52
N ALA A 500 -19.35 26.00 8.40
CA ALA A 500 -20.61 25.34 8.02
C ALA A 500 -21.05 24.29 9.05
N THR A 501 -20.12 23.73 9.83
CA THR A 501 -20.45 22.80 10.94
C THR A 501 -21.13 23.48 12.13
N LEU A 502 -21.17 24.82 12.22
CA LEU A 502 -21.80 25.53 13.35
C LEU A 502 -23.33 25.43 13.36
N GLY A 503 -23.92 24.92 12.27
CA GLY A 503 -25.32 24.57 12.15
C GLY A 503 -25.66 23.20 12.78
N ASN A 504 -26.83 22.68 12.41
CA ASN A 504 -27.35 21.40 12.90
C ASN A 504 -27.31 20.29 11.82
N LYS A 505 -26.66 20.57 10.68
CA LYS A 505 -26.56 19.65 9.55
C LYS A 505 -25.63 18.48 9.87
N PRO A 506 -26.01 17.22 9.61
CA PRO A 506 -25.10 16.07 9.76
C PRO A 506 -23.80 16.27 8.97
N VAL A 507 -22.68 15.83 9.56
CA VAL A 507 -21.32 15.99 9.03
C VAL A 507 -20.67 14.62 8.88
N ALA A 508 -20.09 14.33 7.72
CA ALA A 508 -19.42 13.07 7.42
C ALA A 508 -17.93 13.26 7.12
N MET A 509 -17.11 12.27 7.47
CA MET A 509 -15.71 12.12 7.06
C MET A 509 -15.53 10.73 6.45
N LEU A 510 -14.84 10.64 5.31
CA LEU A 510 -14.66 9.39 4.55
C LEU A 510 -13.17 9.03 4.50
N TRP A 511 -12.80 7.77 4.79
CA TRP A 511 -11.42 7.32 4.65
C TRP A 511 -11.25 5.84 4.32
N SER A 512 -10.05 5.47 3.86
CA SER A 512 -9.67 4.10 3.48
C SER A 512 -9.12 3.21 4.59
N SER A 513 -9.20 1.90 4.38
CA SER A 513 -8.41 0.87 5.09
C SER A 513 -6.98 0.67 4.52
N ASP A 514 -6.20 -0.17 5.21
CA ASP A 514 -4.97 -0.86 4.75
C ASP A 514 -3.73 -0.03 4.38
N GLY A 515 -3.74 1.28 4.62
CA GLY A 515 -2.61 2.16 4.31
C GLY A 515 -1.35 1.99 5.16
N ASP A 516 -1.40 1.19 6.22
CA ASP A 516 -0.24 0.86 7.08
C ASP A 516 0.78 -0.08 6.40
N GLY A 517 0.36 -0.88 5.41
CA GLY A 517 1.27 -1.75 4.68
C GLY A 517 1.99 -1.03 3.54
N ILE A 518 3.33 -1.07 3.51
CA ILE A 518 4.10 -0.51 2.39
C ILE A 518 3.74 -1.12 1.01
N PRO A 519 3.47 -2.44 0.87
CA PRO A 519 3.02 -3.01 -0.40
C PRO A 519 1.81 -2.29 -0.98
N PHE A 520 0.92 -1.83 -0.10
CA PHE A 520 -0.29 -1.11 -0.45
C PHE A 520 0.01 0.24 -1.16
N ALA A 521 1.07 0.93 -0.74
CA ALA A 521 1.53 2.14 -1.39
C ALA A 521 2.39 1.88 -2.64
N THR A 522 3.20 0.80 -2.63
CA THR A 522 4.18 0.54 -3.70
C THR A 522 3.61 -0.17 -4.92
N GLU A 523 2.62 -1.04 -4.74
CA GLU A 523 2.10 -1.96 -5.77
C GLU A 523 0.60 -2.18 -5.66
N ARG A 524 0.12 -2.46 -4.43
CA ARG A 524 -1.23 -2.96 -4.17
C ARG A 524 -2.27 -1.87 -3.94
N GLY A 525 -2.02 -0.64 -4.39
CA GLY A 525 -2.90 0.54 -4.32
C GLY A 525 -4.28 0.41 -5.02
N TYR A 526 -4.75 -0.83 -5.19
CA TYR A 526 -5.97 -1.38 -5.78
C TYR A 526 -5.92 -1.71 -7.26
N ASN A 527 -4.93 -2.51 -7.68
CA ASN A 527 -5.00 -3.33 -8.89
C ASN A 527 -6.29 -4.18 -8.90
N PRO A 528 -7.05 -4.23 -10.01
CA PRO A 528 -6.71 -3.69 -11.34
C PRO A 528 -7.20 -2.25 -11.62
N PHE A 529 -7.62 -1.50 -10.61
CA PHE A 529 -8.37 -0.24 -10.77
C PHE A 529 -7.62 1.04 -10.36
N TRP A 530 -6.44 0.94 -9.75
CA TRP A 530 -5.61 2.07 -9.26
C TRP A 530 -6.44 3.23 -8.70
N LEU A 531 -7.06 3.00 -7.53
CA LEU A 531 -8.07 3.91 -6.98
C LEU A 531 -7.52 5.28 -6.53
N TRP A 532 -6.19 5.41 -6.40
CA TRP A 532 -5.55 6.68 -6.07
C TRP A 532 -5.99 7.78 -7.04
N GLU A 533 -5.94 7.54 -8.34
CA GLU A 533 -6.31 8.54 -9.36
C GLU A 533 -7.81 8.90 -9.36
N ASP A 534 -8.67 7.95 -8.99
CA ASP A 534 -10.12 8.14 -8.95
C ASP A 534 -10.59 8.92 -7.73
N THR A 535 -9.83 8.87 -6.63
CA THR A 535 -10.13 9.63 -5.41
C THR A 535 -9.58 11.06 -5.43
N GLN A 536 -8.87 11.45 -6.51
CA GLN A 536 -8.42 12.83 -6.67
C GLN A 536 -9.60 13.79 -6.74
N ASN A 537 -9.41 14.99 -6.19
CA ASN A 537 -10.45 16.02 -6.02
C ASN A 537 -11.61 15.66 -5.07
N GLN A 538 -11.68 14.45 -4.54
CA GLN A 538 -12.71 14.05 -3.58
C GLN A 538 -12.31 14.42 -2.15
N ARG A 539 -13.29 14.73 -1.29
CA ARG A 539 -13.09 14.92 0.16
C ARG A 539 -13.00 13.58 0.88
N PHE A 540 -11.96 12.84 0.51
CA PHE A 540 -11.63 11.50 0.97
C PHE A 540 -10.19 11.48 1.46
N SER A 541 -9.84 10.51 2.31
CA SER A 541 -8.47 10.37 2.76
C SER A 541 -7.99 8.94 2.82
N TRP A 542 -6.71 8.80 2.54
CA TRP A 542 -6.04 7.52 2.58
C TRP A 542 -5.39 7.35 3.95
N THR A 543 -5.56 6.19 4.54
CA THR A 543 -4.55 5.75 5.50
C THR A 543 -3.23 5.59 4.75
N PHE A 544 -2.11 5.95 5.38
CA PHE A 544 -0.79 5.88 4.77
C PHE A 544 0.29 5.67 5.82
N ASN A 545 1.25 4.81 5.56
CA ASN A 545 2.37 4.53 6.45
C ASN A 545 3.38 5.70 6.39
N PRO A 546 3.54 6.50 7.46
CA PRO A 546 4.38 7.68 7.40
C PRO A 546 5.88 7.35 7.35
N THR A 547 6.29 6.11 7.72
CA THR A 547 7.68 5.66 7.52
C THR A 547 8.06 5.56 6.05
N ALA A 548 7.11 5.60 5.11
CA ALA A 548 7.41 5.73 3.69
C ALA A 548 8.27 6.96 3.38
N ALA A 549 8.17 8.05 4.16
CA ALA A 549 9.06 9.20 3.99
C ALA A 549 10.54 8.83 4.19
N ASP A 550 10.87 7.91 5.10
CA ASP A 550 12.24 7.43 5.27
C ASP A 550 12.54 6.20 4.41
N LEU A 551 11.61 5.25 4.33
CA LEU A 551 11.78 4.01 3.57
C LEU A 551 11.84 4.26 2.06
N SER A 552 11.07 5.20 1.53
CA SER A 552 11.15 5.58 0.11
C SER A 552 10.64 7.02 -0.10
N PRO A 553 11.54 8.01 -0.06
CA PRO A 553 11.19 9.41 -0.36
C PRO A 553 10.51 9.60 -1.73
N LEU A 554 10.91 8.80 -2.74
CA LEU A 554 10.28 8.79 -4.07
C LEU A 554 8.81 8.37 -4.01
N LEU A 555 8.51 7.27 -3.32
CA LEU A 555 7.15 6.77 -3.10
C LEU A 555 6.29 7.84 -2.43
N TRP A 556 6.76 8.37 -1.30
CA TRP A 556 6.05 9.41 -0.56
C TRP A 556 5.79 10.66 -1.41
N ASN A 557 6.83 11.16 -2.09
CA ASN A 557 6.72 12.37 -2.91
C ASN A 557 5.77 12.18 -4.10
N TYR A 558 5.66 10.98 -4.67
CA TYR A 558 4.66 10.70 -5.71
C TYR A 558 3.23 11.00 -5.22
N PHE A 559 2.85 10.51 -4.04
CA PHE A 559 1.53 10.79 -3.47
C PHE A 559 1.35 12.29 -3.15
N MET A 560 2.41 12.97 -2.72
CA MET A 560 2.36 14.41 -2.46
C MET A 560 2.26 15.26 -3.73
N ASP A 561 2.91 14.84 -4.81
CA ASP A 561 2.91 15.57 -6.09
C ASP A 561 1.65 15.36 -6.90
N THR A 562 1.02 14.19 -6.75
CA THR A 562 -0.19 13.84 -7.51
C THR A 562 -1.48 14.09 -6.74
N ARG A 563 -1.42 14.38 -5.43
CA ARG A 563 -2.63 14.76 -4.67
C ARG A 563 -3.17 16.12 -5.12
N ILE A 564 -4.49 16.23 -5.11
CA ILE A 564 -5.18 17.52 -5.30
C ILE A 564 -6.00 17.89 -4.07
N ASN A 565 -7.04 17.12 -3.74
CA ASN A 565 -7.93 17.36 -2.58
C ASN A 565 -8.05 16.14 -1.65
N THR A 566 -7.24 15.12 -1.91
CA THR A 566 -7.21 13.88 -1.14
C THR A 566 -6.34 14.08 0.10
N GLY A 567 -6.87 13.75 1.27
CA GLY A 567 -6.15 13.86 2.54
C GLY A 567 -5.40 12.58 2.92
N MET A 568 -4.62 12.68 4.01
CA MET A 568 -3.77 11.60 4.51
C MET A 568 -3.99 11.39 6.01
N ILE A 569 -4.13 10.14 6.43
CA ILE A 569 -4.24 9.71 7.82
C ILE A 569 -3.07 8.77 8.11
N ALA A 570 -2.36 8.97 9.22
CA ALA A 570 -1.25 8.08 9.57
C ALA A 570 -1.81 6.69 9.86
N GLY A 571 -1.20 5.70 9.22
CA GLY A 571 -1.59 4.29 9.29
C GLY A 571 -1.62 3.77 10.73
N LEU A 572 -2.32 2.65 10.92
CA LEU A 572 -2.39 1.96 12.21
C LEU A 572 -0.97 1.75 12.73
N SER A 573 -0.56 2.10 13.96
CA SER A 573 -1.19 3.07 14.86
C SER A 573 -0.33 4.34 15.08
N GLY A 574 0.38 4.80 14.05
CA GLY A 574 1.40 5.83 14.15
C GLY A 574 2.48 5.65 13.08
N ALA A 575 3.73 5.44 13.51
CA ALA A 575 4.86 5.13 12.61
C ALA A 575 4.62 3.87 11.75
N GLY A 576 3.78 2.95 12.21
CA GLY A 576 3.34 1.76 11.48
C GLY A 576 2.55 0.83 12.38
N TYR A 577 2.25 -0.37 11.91
CA TYR A 577 1.23 -1.27 12.47
C TYR A 577 1.63 -1.80 13.84
N ALA A 578 0.98 -1.24 14.86
CA ALA A 578 1.18 -1.55 16.26
C ALA A 578 -0.15 -1.49 17.01
N TYR A 579 -0.16 -2.15 18.17
CA TYR A 579 -1.17 -2.08 19.22
C TYR A 579 -0.58 -1.37 20.44
N PRO A 580 -0.69 -0.03 20.50
CA PRO A 580 -0.12 0.78 21.58
C PRO A 580 -0.60 0.38 22.99
N GLN A 581 -1.78 -0.22 23.09
CA GLN A 581 -2.37 -0.79 24.31
C GLN A 581 -1.57 -1.96 24.89
N GLU A 582 -0.74 -2.62 24.09
CA GLU A 582 0.10 -3.75 24.54
C GLU A 582 1.46 -3.29 25.07
N MET A 583 1.85 -2.04 24.81
CA MET A 583 3.12 -1.47 25.21
C MET A 583 3.10 -1.07 26.69
N SER A 584 4.20 -1.30 27.39
CA SER A 584 4.47 -0.59 28.65
C SER A 584 4.63 0.92 28.38
N GLN A 585 4.52 1.73 29.43
CA GLN A 585 4.66 3.18 29.29
C GLN A 585 6.01 3.61 28.67
N ALA A 586 7.09 2.87 28.94
CA ALA A 586 8.42 3.18 28.41
C ALA A 586 8.51 2.88 26.90
N GLU A 587 8.04 1.69 26.49
CA GLU A 587 7.94 1.27 25.09
C GLU A 587 7.03 2.22 24.30
N LEU A 588 5.86 2.57 24.85
CA LEU A 588 4.94 3.50 24.22
C LEU A 588 5.57 4.88 23.99
N ASN A 589 6.33 5.38 24.97
CA ASN A 589 7.03 6.66 24.83
C ASN A 589 8.12 6.60 23.74
N GLY A 590 8.84 5.48 23.62
CA GLY A 590 9.80 5.25 22.56
C GLY A 590 9.13 5.26 21.18
N TYR A 591 8.11 4.42 21.01
CA TYR A 591 7.32 4.32 19.77
C TYR A 591 6.70 5.66 19.35
N LEU A 592 6.14 6.42 20.31
CA LEU A 592 5.54 7.72 20.04
C LEU A 592 6.57 8.79 19.70
N SER A 593 7.81 8.67 20.18
CA SER A 593 8.90 9.56 19.77
C SER A 593 9.22 9.37 18.28
N GLU A 594 9.31 8.12 17.82
CA GLU A 594 9.49 7.84 16.39
C GLU A 594 8.29 8.31 15.58
N THR A 595 7.08 8.05 16.06
CA THR A 595 5.84 8.54 15.43
C THR A 595 5.85 10.06 15.31
N ALA A 596 6.24 10.80 16.35
CA ALA A 596 6.32 12.26 16.31
C ALA A 596 7.28 12.76 15.23
N THR A 597 8.46 12.13 15.11
CA THR A 597 9.44 12.45 14.06
C THR A 597 8.82 12.30 12.67
N TYR A 598 8.14 11.17 12.42
CA TYR A 598 7.50 10.92 11.13
C TYR A 598 6.33 11.84 10.85
N LEU A 599 5.50 12.18 11.85
CA LEU A 599 4.43 13.16 11.68
C LEU A 599 4.98 14.56 11.37
N GLU A 600 6.09 14.95 12.01
CA GLU A 600 6.74 16.23 11.72
C GLU A 600 7.34 16.26 10.31
N GLU A 601 8.01 15.18 9.89
CA GLU A 601 8.62 15.06 8.56
C GLU A 601 7.58 15.01 7.45
N THR A 602 6.51 14.24 7.64
CA THR A 602 5.43 14.09 6.65
C THR A 602 4.41 15.21 6.68
N GLY A 603 4.21 15.90 7.80
CA GLY A 603 3.13 16.87 8.00
C GLY A 603 1.75 16.25 8.28
N MET A 604 1.68 14.94 8.52
CA MET A 604 0.44 14.25 8.85
C MET A 604 0.00 14.57 10.30
N ARG A 605 -1.31 14.78 10.51
CA ARG A 605 -1.82 15.33 11.78
C ARG A 605 -2.89 14.47 12.44
N VAL A 606 -3.45 13.52 11.71
CA VAL A 606 -4.48 12.59 12.20
C VAL A 606 -3.90 11.18 12.18
N VAL A 607 -4.02 10.46 13.30
CA VAL A 607 -3.52 9.09 13.43
C VAL A 607 -4.68 8.12 13.54
N ARG A 608 -4.67 7.03 12.77
CA ARG A 608 -5.62 5.93 12.96
C ARG A 608 -5.04 4.97 13.99
N ILE A 609 -5.83 4.50 14.95
CA ILE A 609 -5.39 3.64 16.06
C ILE A 609 -6.22 2.35 16.04
N ASP A 610 -5.55 1.21 16.08
CA ASP A 610 -6.16 -0.11 16.07
C ASP A 610 -6.39 -0.64 17.50
N ASP A 611 -7.52 -1.31 17.69
CA ASP A 611 -7.96 -1.84 18.97
C ASP A 611 -8.15 -3.35 19.02
N ARG A 612 -7.67 -4.06 18.01
CA ARG A 612 -7.72 -5.52 17.96
C ARG A 612 -6.78 -6.23 18.95
N GLY A 613 -5.88 -5.50 19.63
CA GLY A 613 -5.04 -6.03 20.72
C GLY A 613 -5.85 -6.58 21.92
N GLY A 614 -5.33 -7.63 22.56
CA GLY A 614 -5.99 -8.35 23.65
C GLY A 614 -6.09 -7.58 24.98
N SER A 615 -5.35 -6.48 25.17
CA SER A 615 -5.31 -5.71 26.42
C SER A 615 -6.34 -4.58 26.54
N GLY A 616 -7.08 -4.26 25.47
CA GLY A 616 -8.26 -3.38 25.53
C GLY A 616 -8.09 -1.99 24.93
N ARG A 617 -8.95 -1.08 25.38
CA ARG A 617 -9.50 0.01 24.57
C ARG A 617 -8.72 1.33 24.57
N TRP A 618 -9.15 2.28 23.74
CA TRP A 618 -8.87 3.70 23.92
C TRP A 618 -9.26 4.14 25.33
N THR A 619 -8.28 4.59 26.09
CA THR A 619 -8.42 5.06 27.48
C THR A 619 -7.58 6.31 27.71
N GLU A 620 -7.77 6.99 28.83
CA GLU A 620 -6.90 8.11 29.26
C GLU A 620 -5.42 7.68 29.34
N GLN A 621 -5.14 6.41 29.65
CA GLN A 621 -3.77 5.86 29.69
C GLN A 621 -3.08 5.89 28.33
N LEU A 622 -3.84 5.83 27.23
CA LEU A 622 -3.31 5.95 25.87
C LEU A 622 -3.40 7.38 25.35
N ALA A 623 -4.53 8.06 25.57
CA ALA A 623 -4.77 9.39 25.02
C ALA A 623 -3.78 10.44 25.52
N VAL A 624 -3.44 10.41 26.81
CA VAL A 624 -2.55 11.39 27.43
C VAL A 624 -1.12 11.30 26.85
N PRO A 625 -0.45 10.12 26.82
CA PRO A 625 0.86 9.99 26.16
C PRO A 625 0.85 10.38 24.68
N TYR A 626 -0.18 9.96 23.91
CA TYR A 626 -0.32 10.32 22.50
C TYR A 626 -0.31 11.83 22.31
N TYR A 627 -1.17 12.54 23.03
CA TYR A 627 -1.21 13.99 22.94
C TYR A 627 0.12 14.62 23.38
N GLN A 628 0.67 14.21 24.53
CA GLN A 628 1.91 14.79 25.07
C GLN A 628 3.10 14.66 24.12
N GLN A 629 3.24 13.52 23.44
CA GLN A 629 4.35 13.27 22.52
C GLN A 629 4.12 13.88 21.14
N LEU A 630 2.89 13.80 20.62
CA LEU A 630 2.61 14.17 19.23
C LEU A 630 2.15 15.62 19.05
N HIS A 631 1.76 16.33 20.12
CA HIS A 631 1.20 17.70 20.02
C HIS A 631 2.12 18.66 19.24
N ASN A 632 3.43 18.63 19.51
CA ASN A 632 4.39 19.50 18.84
C ASN A 632 4.58 19.17 17.35
N ALA A 633 4.30 17.92 16.95
CA ALA A 633 4.31 17.50 15.54
C ALA A 633 3.04 17.94 14.79
N GLY A 634 2.11 18.65 15.44
CA GLY A 634 0.90 19.18 14.83
C GLY A 634 -0.33 18.26 14.94
N TYR A 635 -0.26 17.25 15.82
CA TYR A 635 -1.33 16.28 16.08
C TYR A 635 -2.67 16.94 16.39
N LEU A 636 -3.70 16.57 15.63
CA LEU A 636 -5.06 17.08 15.77
C LEU A 636 -5.98 16.13 16.55
N GLY A 637 -5.74 14.82 16.48
CA GLY A 637 -6.63 13.81 17.03
C GLY A 637 -6.44 12.46 16.36
N SER A 638 -7.22 11.47 16.80
CA SER A 638 -7.14 10.10 16.30
C SER A 638 -8.46 9.56 15.82
N ILE A 639 -8.41 8.62 14.87
CA ILE A 639 -9.55 7.77 14.51
C ILE A 639 -9.28 6.42 15.15
N TYR A 640 -10.19 5.94 15.98
CA TYR A 640 -10.00 4.73 16.76
C TYR A 640 -11.00 3.64 16.39
N SER A 641 -10.51 2.40 16.30
CA SER A 641 -11.24 1.19 15.92
C SER A 641 -11.60 1.11 14.43
N ILE A 642 -11.82 -0.13 13.98
CA ILE A 642 -12.24 -0.48 12.62
C ILE A 642 -13.74 -0.75 12.51
N SER A 643 -14.41 -1.01 13.65
CA SER A 643 -15.82 -1.37 13.70
C SER A 643 -16.66 -0.16 14.08
N PRO A 644 -17.79 0.09 13.40
CA PRO A 644 -18.62 1.25 13.67
C PRO A 644 -19.22 1.21 15.08
N SER A 645 -19.22 2.34 15.77
CA SER A 645 -20.05 2.63 16.94
C SER A 645 -21.31 3.36 16.49
N VAL A 646 -22.48 2.79 16.74
CA VAL A 646 -23.73 3.29 16.13
C VAL A 646 -24.42 4.38 16.99
N ASN A 647 -23.93 4.66 18.21
CA ASN A 647 -24.70 5.35 19.23
C ASN A 647 -23.91 6.43 19.99
N GLY A 648 -24.56 7.57 20.29
CA GLY A 648 -23.97 8.66 21.08
C GLY A 648 -23.24 9.70 20.24
N LEU A 649 -22.35 10.46 20.88
CA LEU A 649 -21.33 11.23 20.20
C LEU A 649 -20.24 10.27 19.72
N ASN A 650 -19.88 10.32 18.44
CA ASN A 650 -18.83 9.46 17.88
C ASN A 650 -17.41 9.98 18.17
N LEU A 651 -17.22 10.71 19.28
CA LEU A 651 -15.91 11.21 19.69
C LEU A 651 -15.73 11.11 21.21
N ASP A 652 -14.49 11.16 21.68
CA ASP A 652 -14.08 11.28 23.10
C ASP A 652 -12.85 12.19 23.21
N TYR A 653 -12.64 12.82 24.35
CA TYR A 653 -11.43 13.59 24.66
C TYR A 653 -10.45 12.83 25.57
N ALA A 654 -10.89 11.79 26.28
CA ALA A 654 -10.03 10.93 27.12
C ALA A 654 -8.99 11.71 27.96
N GLY A 655 -9.38 12.85 28.52
CA GLY A 655 -8.54 13.68 29.38
C GLY A 655 -7.56 14.63 28.68
N VAL A 656 -7.64 14.78 27.35
CA VAL A 656 -6.79 15.71 26.55
C VAL A 656 -7.59 16.50 25.52
N ALA A 657 -7.00 17.59 25.00
CA ALA A 657 -7.66 18.46 24.03
C ALA A 657 -7.79 17.87 22.62
N ALA A 658 -7.04 16.82 22.29
CA ALA A 658 -7.13 16.17 20.98
C ALA A 658 -8.24 15.09 21.00
N PRO A 659 -9.32 15.26 20.21
CA PRO A 659 -10.41 14.29 20.19
C PRO A 659 -9.99 12.98 19.51
N THR A 660 -10.67 11.92 19.90
CA THR A 660 -10.63 10.61 19.26
C THR A 660 -12.00 10.27 18.73
N VAL A 661 -12.09 10.00 17.43
CA VAL A 661 -13.34 9.71 16.72
C VAL A 661 -13.46 8.22 16.45
N ARG A 662 -14.66 7.67 16.56
CA ARG A 662 -14.97 6.29 16.15
C ARG A 662 -15.70 6.29 14.82
N PRO A 663 -15.49 5.29 13.95
CA PRO A 663 -16.37 5.10 12.81
C PRO A 663 -17.82 4.94 13.31
N SER A 664 -18.78 5.46 12.57
CA SER A 664 -20.21 5.34 12.80
C SER A 664 -20.84 4.36 11.81
N HIS A 665 -20.24 4.28 10.62
CA HIS A 665 -20.67 3.40 9.54
C HIS A 665 -19.44 2.79 8.88
N THR A 666 -19.61 1.55 8.45
CA THR A 666 -18.79 0.98 7.38
C THR A 666 -19.62 1.08 6.11
N MET A 667 -19.06 1.57 5.01
CA MET A 667 -19.81 1.79 3.76
C MET A 667 -19.21 0.99 2.62
N ALA A 668 -20.06 0.24 1.93
CA ALA A 668 -19.82 -0.43 0.65
C ALA A 668 -20.56 0.30 -0.50
N SER A 669 -20.55 -0.25 -1.71
CA SER A 669 -21.21 0.39 -2.87
C SER A 669 -22.74 0.29 -2.82
N ASN A 670 -23.27 -0.80 -2.26
CA ASN A 670 -24.69 -1.16 -2.25
C ASN A 670 -25.50 -0.57 -1.07
N ASP A 671 -24.84 -0.18 0.02
CA ASP A 671 -25.48 0.35 1.23
C ASP A 671 -25.46 1.89 1.33
N ARG A 672 -24.82 2.57 0.37
CA ARG A 672 -24.65 4.05 0.33
C ARG A 672 -25.92 4.82 0.68
N ASN A 673 -27.05 4.46 0.05
CA ASN A 673 -28.31 5.17 0.24
C ASN A 673 -28.90 4.95 1.64
N GLU A 674 -28.67 3.79 2.24
CA GLU A 674 -29.10 3.47 3.61
C GLU A 674 -28.30 4.31 4.61
N VAL A 675 -26.97 4.40 4.42
CA VAL A 675 -26.10 5.25 5.24
C VAL A 675 -26.52 6.71 5.16
N ILE A 676 -26.77 7.24 3.96
CA ILE A 676 -27.24 8.62 3.76
C ILE A 676 -28.59 8.86 4.47
N ALA A 677 -29.55 7.95 4.30
CA ALA A 677 -30.87 8.08 4.90
C ALA A 677 -30.81 8.07 6.44
N ASP A 678 -30.02 7.18 7.03
CA ASP A 678 -29.78 7.14 8.48
C ASP A 678 -29.19 8.47 8.97
N LEU A 679 -28.08 8.92 8.38
CA LEU A 679 -27.40 10.15 8.80
C LEU A 679 -28.30 11.39 8.76
N LEU A 680 -29.10 11.53 7.69
CA LEU A 680 -30.02 12.66 7.53
C LEU A 680 -31.25 12.59 8.45
N SER A 681 -31.59 11.40 8.95
CA SER A 681 -32.69 11.21 9.90
C SER A 681 -32.30 11.54 11.36
N ARG A 682 -31.00 11.60 11.66
CA ARG A 682 -30.49 11.80 13.02
C ARG A 682 -30.81 13.21 13.54
N VAL A 683 -31.36 13.29 14.74
CA VAL A 683 -31.69 14.55 15.41
C VAL A 683 -30.61 14.87 16.45
N PRO A 684 -29.96 16.04 16.39
CA PRO A 684 -28.98 16.45 17.39
C PRO A 684 -29.53 16.37 18.81
N GLY A 685 -28.78 15.73 19.72
CA GLY A 685 -29.19 15.53 21.11
C GLY A 685 -30.14 14.34 21.36
N GLU A 686 -30.60 13.66 20.30
CA GLU A 686 -31.36 12.42 20.37
C GLU A 686 -30.52 11.23 19.90
N TYR A 687 -30.54 10.15 20.67
CA TYR A 687 -29.81 8.93 20.37
C TYR A 687 -30.77 7.75 20.42
N PHE A 688 -30.97 7.14 19.27
CA PHE A 688 -31.83 5.97 19.09
C PHE A 688 -30.99 4.69 19.12
N MET A 689 -31.45 3.68 19.85
CA MET A 689 -30.84 2.35 19.87
C MET A 689 -31.90 1.30 19.51
N ASP A 690 -31.68 0.59 18.41
CA ASP A 690 -32.48 -0.59 18.05
C ASP A 690 -31.98 -1.79 18.86
N ILE A 691 -32.77 -2.21 19.86
CA ILE A 691 -32.42 -3.31 20.76
C ILE A 691 -32.28 -4.63 19.98
N THR A 692 -32.97 -4.77 18.84
CA THR A 692 -32.99 -6.00 18.05
C THR A 692 -31.71 -6.24 17.24
N GLN A 693 -30.90 -5.19 17.01
CA GLN A 693 -29.61 -5.28 16.32
C GLN A 693 -28.45 -5.73 17.22
N TYR A 694 -28.68 -5.84 18.52
CA TYR A 694 -27.65 -6.21 19.51
C TYR A 694 -27.87 -7.57 20.18
N PRO A 695 -28.02 -8.66 19.40
CA PRO A 695 -28.29 -9.97 19.95
C PRO A 695 -26.99 -10.70 20.35
N ARG A 696 -25.86 -10.03 20.65
CA ARG A 696 -24.58 -10.68 21.04
C ARG A 696 -24.68 -11.57 22.30
N MET A 697 -25.87 -11.73 22.88
CA MET A 697 -26.23 -12.71 23.89
C MET A 697 -27.32 -13.71 23.44
N THR A 698 -27.44 -14.09 22.16
CA THR A 698 -28.25 -15.27 21.74
C THR A 698 -27.66 -16.62 22.19
N GLN A 699 -26.57 -16.60 22.98
CA GLN A 699 -26.20 -17.74 23.83
C GLN A 699 -27.02 -17.80 25.13
N ASN A 700 -27.85 -16.79 25.40
CA ASN A 700 -28.84 -16.83 26.47
C ASN A 700 -30.08 -17.59 25.94
N PRO A 701 -30.39 -18.78 26.48
CA PRO A 701 -31.52 -19.59 26.03
C PRO A 701 -32.89 -18.95 26.34
N PHE A 702 -32.91 -17.79 27.01
CA PHE A 702 -34.13 -17.13 27.48
C PHE A 702 -34.51 -15.88 26.66
N THR A 703 -33.84 -15.60 25.54
CA THR A 703 -34.12 -14.43 24.68
C THR A 703 -34.16 -14.79 23.19
N GLU A 704 -35.12 -14.26 22.44
CA GLU A 704 -35.22 -14.42 20.98
C GLU A 704 -35.72 -13.16 20.27
N VAL A 705 -35.25 -12.88 19.06
CA VAL A 705 -35.82 -11.80 18.22
C VAL A 705 -37.02 -12.35 17.48
N VAL A 706 -38.18 -11.72 17.64
CA VAL A 706 -39.46 -12.14 17.05
C VAL A 706 -40.03 -11.05 16.16
N ASP A 707 -40.81 -11.46 15.16
CA ASP A 707 -41.63 -10.54 14.40
C ASP A 707 -42.77 -10.03 15.30
N ASP A 708 -42.90 -8.71 15.39
CA ASP A 708 -43.89 -8.04 16.22
C ASP A 708 -44.41 -6.81 15.46
N PRO A 709 -45.61 -6.87 14.86
CA PRO A 709 -46.12 -5.78 14.03
C PRO A 709 -46.38 -4.48 14.80
N ASP A 710 -46.43 -4.54 16.14
CA ASP A 710 -46.65 -3.36 17.00
C ASP A 710 -45.31 -2.70 17.44
N ALA A 711 -44.18 -3.33 17.12
CA ALA A 711 -42.85 -2.77 17.33
C ALA A 711 -42.48 -1.75 16.24
N ASN A 712 -41.63 -0.77 16.58
CA ASN A 712 -41.30 0.34 15.69
C ASN A 712 -40.66 -0.10 14.37
N ASN A 713 -39.83 -1.15 14.41
CA ASN A 713 -39.19 -1.74 13.22
C ASN A 713 -39.82 -3.09 12.80
N GLY A 714 -41.02 -3.41 13.32
CA GLY A 714 -41.70 -4.69 13.07
C GLY A 714 -41.04 -5.90 13.74
N LYS A 715 -40.02 -5.68 14.59
CA LYS A 715 -39.27 -6.69 15.33
C LYS A 715 -39.12 -6.30 16.79
N ALA A 716 -39.10 -7.29 17.66
CA ALA A 716 -38.88 -7.10 19.09
C ALA A 716 -38.00 -8.21 19.68
N LEU A 717 -37.26 -7.88 20.73
CA LEU A 717 -36.58 -8.84 21.58
C LEU A 717 -37.59 -9.40 22.60
N LEU A 718 -37.89 -10.68 22.53
CA LEU A 718 -38.73 -11.43 23.45
C LEU A 718 -37.87 -12.10 24.54
N VAL A 719 -38.33 -12.03 25.79
CA VAL A 719 -37.73 -12.68 26.96
C VAL A 719 -38.69 -13.69 27.59
N LEU A 720 -38.20 -14.90 27.87
CA LEU A 720 -38.98 -16.05 28.35
C LEU A 720 -38.95 -16.22 29.90
N PRO A 721 -40.05 -16.69 30.52
CA PRO A 721 -40.10 -17.03 31.96
C PRO A 721 -39.60 -18.47 32.26
N GLU A 722 -38.67 -18.64 33.23
CA GLU A 722 -38.09 -19.87 33.87
C GLU A 722 -36.56 -20.11 33.61
N SER A 723 -35.65 -20.54 34.51
CA SER A 723 -35.49 -20.49 35.99
C SER A 723 -34.02 -20.78 36.42
N THR A 724 -33.55 -20.11 37.49
CA THR A 724 -32.46 -20.47 38.44
C THR A 724 -30.97 -20.35 38.02
N GLY A 725 -30.40 -19.14 38.14
CA GLY A 725 -28.94 -18.97 38.27
C GLY A 725 -28.44 -17.55 38.03
N SER A 726 -28.12 -16.82 39.12
CA SER A 726 -27.28 -15.61 39.22
C SER A 726 -27.27 -14.60 38.06
N GLN A 727 -27.86 -13.41 38.27
CA GLN A 727 -27.60 -12.14 37.56
C GLN A 727 -27.30 -12.30 36.04
N ALA A 728 -28.32 -12.64 35.26
CA ALA A 728 -28.20 -12.64 33.81
C ALA A 728 -28.57 -11.24 33.26
N TYR A 729 -27.57 -10.53 32.72
CA TYR A 729 -27.81 -9.37 31.86
C TYR A 729 -28.58 -9.84 30.61
N ILE A 730 -29.73 -9.24 30.32
CA ILE A 730 -30.57 -9.63 29.15
C ILE A 730 -30.14 -8.85 27.92
N PHE A 731 -29.99 -7.53 28.10
CA PHE A 731 -29.61 -6.61 27.04
C PHE A 731 -28.53 -5.65 27.53
N ASN A 732 -27.57 -5.38 26.66
CA ASN A 732 -26.53 -4.39 26.86
C ASN A 732 -26.34 -3.64 25.54
N SER A 733 -26.54 -2.33 25.55
CA SER A 733 -26.25 -1.51 24.36
C SER A 733 -24.76 -1.54 24.03
N ASP A 734 -24.44 -1.18 22.78
CA ASP A 734 -23.11 -0.67 22.46
C ASP A 734 -22.74 0.48 23.38
N GLU A 735 -21.43 0.69 23.49
CA GLU A 735 -20.91 1.80 24.27
C GLU A 735 -21.12 3.13 23.58
N MET A 736 -21.55 4.09 24.39
CA MET A 736 -21.85 5.44 23.96
C MET A 736 -20.94 6.43 24.66
N SER A 737 -20.61 7.51 23.96
CA SER A 737 -20.07 8.73 24.58
C SER A 737 -21.16 9.78 24.63
N LEU A 738 -21.37 10.37 25.80
CA LEU A 738 -22.33 11.46 26.00
C LEU A 738 -21.62 12.68 26.60
N ALA A 739 -22.03 13.85 26.15
CA ALA A 739 -21.59 15.12 26.72
C ALA A 739 -22.12 15.34 28.15
N PRO A 740 -21.52 16.23 28.94
CA PRO A 740 -22.10 16.67 30.20
C PRO A 740 -23.51 17.26 30.01
N GLY A 741 -24.42 16.99 30.94
CA GLY A 741 -25.80 17.46 30.91
C GLY A 741 -26.80 16.49 31.54
N THR A 742 -28.06 16.91 31.56
CA THR A 742 -29.18 16.06 31.99
C THR A 742 -29.76 15.33 30.79
N TYR A 743 -30.14 14.07 30.97
CA TYR A 743 -30.69 13.22 29.92
C TYR A 743 -31.96 12.55 30.41
N THR A 744 -32.98 12.48 29.55
CA THR A 744 -34.13 11.59 29.70
C THR A 744 -33.90 10.33 28.84
N VAL A 745 -34.06 9.16 29.45
CA VAL A 745 -34.01 7.86 28.74
C VAL A 745 -35.40 7.27 28.70
N LYS A 746 -35.80 6.77 27.54
CA LYS A 746 -37.06 6.10 27.27
C LYS A 746 -36.79 4.68 26.81
N PHE A 747 -37.38 3.72 27.51
CA PHE A 747 -37.40 2.30 27.12
C PHE A 747 -38.82 1.92 26.73
N ARG A 748 -39.02 1.33 25.54
CA ARG A 748 -40.33 0.90 25.06
C ARG A 748 -40.50 -0.60 25.29
N LEU A 749 -41.41 -0.97 26.19
CA LEU A 749 -41.57 -2.36 26.66
C LEU A 749 -43.02 -2.83 26.54
N LYS A 750 -43.23 -4.13 26.29
CA LYS A 750 -44.55 -4.79 26.28
C LYS A 750 -44.50 -6.06 27.13
N VAL A 751 -45.59 -6.40 27.82
CA VAL A 751 -45.68 -7.64 28.63
C VAL A 751 -46.87 -8.49 28.17
N GLU A 752 -46.72 -9.81 28.18
CA GLU A 752 -47.82 -10.73 27.84
C GLU A 752 -48.92 -10.72 28.91
N SER A 753 -48.54 -10.50 30.18
CA SER A 753 -49.46 -10.35 31.32
C SER A 753 -48.94 -9.30 32.30
N ASN A 754 -49.78 -8.32 32.65
CA ASN A 754 -49.49 -7.32 33.68
C ASN A 754 -50.03 -7.72 35.08
N MET A 755 -50.50 -8.96 35.24
CA MET A 755 -51.09 -9.48 36.48
C MET A 755 -50.08 -10.22 37.37
N SER A 756 -48.80 -10.23 37.00
CA SER A 756 -47.73 -10.84 37.80
C SER A 756 -47.60 -10.16 39.17
N THR A 757 -47.22 -10.90 40.21
CA THR A 757 -46.94 -10.37 41.56
C THR A 757 -45.44 -10.18 41.82
N GLN A 758 -44.59 -10.57 40.88
CA GLN A 758 -43.13 -10.44 40.97
C GLN A 758 -42.60 -9.30 40.08
N PRO A 759 -41.47 -8.66 40.42
CA PRO A 759 -40.84 -7.63 39.59
C PRO A 759 -40.52 -8.13 38.18
N ILE A 760 -40.77 -7.33 37.13
CA ILE A 760 -40.57 -7.76 35.74
C ILE A 760 -39.12 -7.55 35.30
N THR A 761 -38.59 -6.36 35.51
CA THR A 761 -37.24 -6.00 35.06
C THR A 761 -36.73 -4.75 35.77
N SER A 762 -35.43 -4.51 35.70
CA SER A 762 -34.82 -3.23 36.05
C SER A 762 -34.04 -2.70 34.85
N ILE A 763 -34.18 -1.42 34.58
CA ILE A 763 -33.43 -0.73 33.53
C ILE A 763 -32.34 0.14 34.17
N PHE A 764 -31.18 0.18 33.55
CA PHE A 764 -30.00 0.84 34.10
C PHE A 764 -29.28 1.67 33.05
N VAL A 765 -28.69 2.76 33.53
CA VAL A 765 -27.58 3.45 32.87
C VAL A 765 -26.34 3.19 33.70
N GLY A 766 -25.26 2.73 33.09
CA GLY A 766 -24.00 2.56 33.80
C GLY A 766 -22.79 2.69 32.91
N LYS A 767 -21.65 2.98 33.54
CA LYS A 767 -20.34 3.13 32.88
C LYS A 767 -19.56 1.83 33.00
N ARG A 768 -18.97 1.36 31.90
CA ARG A 768 -18.14 0.15 31.87
C ARG A 768 -16.67 0.52 31.69
N PHE A 769 -15.82 0.18 32.66
CA PHE A 769 -14.38 0.44 32.56
C PHE A 769 -13.60 -0.79 32.06
N ALA A 770 -13.82 -1.95 32.67
CA ALA A 770 -13.31 -3.26 32.27
C ALA A 770 -14.25 -4.33 32.83
N PHE A 771 -14.22 -5.58 32.37
CA PHE A 771 -14.97 -6.66 33.04
C PHE A 771 -14.20 -7.09 34.30
N PRO A 772 -14.80 -7.15 35.51
CA PRO A 772 -16.23 -7.08 35.86
C PRO A 772 -16.73 -5.69 36.36
N ASP A 773 -15.93 -4.63 36.27
CA ASP A 773 -16.17 -3.31 36.88
C ASP A 773 -17.17 -2.42 36.11
N TRP A 774 -18.46 -2.72 36.28
CA TRP A 774 -19.56 -1.85 35.80
C TRP A 774 -20.14 -1.00 36.93
N GLN A 775 -20.18 0.31 36.72
CA GLN A 775 -20.71 1.28 37.68
C GLN A 775 -22.10 1.73 37.27
N VAL A 776 -23.10 1.45 38.10
CA VAL A 776 -24.45 1.99 37.94
C VAL A 776 -24.43 3.50 38.15
N LEU A 777 -24.93 4.25 37.18
CA LEU A 777 -25.14 5.70 37.26
C LEU A 777 -26.59 6.04 37.60
N ALA A 778 -27.54 5.29 37.03
CA ALA A 778 -28.96 5.45 37.32
C ALA A 778 -29.73 4.14 37.10
N THR A 779 -30.84 3.97 37.80
CA THR A 779 -31.67 2.76 37.75
C THR A 779 -33.14 3.12 37.88
N LYS A 780 -33.99 2.38 37.15
CA LYS A 780 -35.43 2.36 37.35
C LYS A 780 -35.90 0.91 37.44
N HIS A 781 -36.64 0.60 38.49
CA HIS A 781 -37.31 -0.70 38.65
C HIS A 781 -38.68 -0.66 38.00
N ILE A 782 -39.07 -1.73 37.29
CA ILE A 782 -40.36 -1.82 36.61
C ILE A 782 -41.17 -2.96 37.21
N SER A 783 -42.30 -2.59 37.82
CA SER A 783 -43.28 -3.51 38.39
C SER A 783 -44.41 -3.82 37.40
N PRO A 784 -45.06 -5.00 37.50
CA PRO A 784 -46.20 -5.36 36.65
C PRO A 784 -47.34 -4.34 36.70
N SER A 785 -47.59 -3.74 37.87
CA SER A 785 -48.64 -2.74 38.07
C SER A 785 -48.41 -1.42 37.31
N GLU A 786 -47.20 -1.17 36.82
CA GLU A 786 -46.92 0.03 36.03
C GLU A 786 -47.37 -0.11 34.57
N PHE A 787 -47.65 -1.32 34.07
CA PHE A 787 -48.20 -1.54 32.75
C PHE A 787 -49.71 -1.31 32.74
N GLN A 788 -50.17 -0.37 31.91
CA GLN A 788 -51.59 -0.02 31.78
C GLN A 788 -52.42 -1.20 31.24
N GLU A 789 -51.92 -1.88 30.21
CA GLU A 789 -52.58 -3.02 29.57
C GLU A 789 -51.56 -4.09 29.17
N ALA A 790 -51.99 -5.36 29.18
CA ALA A 790 -51.19 -6.46 28.64
C ALA A 790 -51.17 -6.42 27.10
N ASN A 791 -50.09 -6.94 26.50
CA ASN A 791 -49.83 -7.00 25.06
C ASN A 791 -49.85 -5.64 24.34
N THR A 792 -49.60 -4.54 25.06
CA THR A 792 -49.44 -3.20 24.47
C THR A 792 -48.08 -2.64 24.85
N TYR A 793 -47.38 -2.00 23.91
CA TYR A 793 -46.14 -1.29 24.18
C TYR A 793 -46.39 -0.04 25.03
N GLN A 794 -45.53 0.17 26.02
CA GLN A 794 -45.55 1.32 26.91
C GLN A 794 -44.15 1.88 27.10
N ASP A 795 -44.07 3.21 27.15
CA ASP A 795 -42.82 3.94 27.37
C ASP A 795 -42.51 4.07 28.87
N PHE A 796 -41.30 3.68 29.26
CA PHE A 796 -40.76 3.86 30.60
C PHE A 796 -39.61 4.86 30.57
N ASN A 797 -39.85 6.04 31.15
CA ASN A 797 -38.90 7.15 31.16
C ASN A 797 -38.24 7.36 32.53
N PHE A 798 -36.97 7.79 32.56
CA PHE A 798 -36.33 8.39 33.74
C PHE A 798 -35.14 9.28 33.35
N THR A 799 -34.75 10.17 34.26
CA THR A 799 -33.68 11.15 34.04
C THR A 799 -32.39 10.77 34.76
N PHE A 800 -31.24 11.10 34.18
CA PHE A 800 -29.93 11.05 34.84
C PHE A 800 -29.08 12.27 34.44
N HIS A 801 -28.05 12.58 35.24
CA HIS A 801 -27.18 13.74 35.02
C HIS A 801 -25.72 13.29 34.89
N LEU A 802 -24.98 13.93 33.99
CA LEU A 802 -23.54 13.77 33.79
C LEU A 802 -22.84 15.11 34.02
N ASP A 803 -21.94 15.15 35.00
CA ASP A 803 -21.16 16.35 35.32
C ASP A 803 -20.02 16.61 34.33
N THR A 804 -19.55 15.56 33.64
CA THR A 804 -18.44 15.61 32.69
C THR A 804 -18.73 14.81 31.43
N PHE A 805 -17.92 15.01 30.40
CA PHE A 805 -17.90 14.13 29.23
C PHE A 805 -17.67 12.69 29.68
N THR A 806 -18.52 11.77 29.25
CA THR A 806 -18.50 10.39 29.73
C THR A 806 -18.62 9.42 28.57
N SER A 807 -17.57 8.64 28.34
CA SER A 807 -17.53 7.52 27.40
C SER A 807 -17.79 6.18 28.07
N LEU A 808 -17.98 5.14 27.23
CA LEU A 808 -18.25 3.77 27.64
C LEU A 808 -19.55 3.62 28.46
N LEU A 809 -20.54 4.47 28.17
CA LEU A 809 -21.88 4.38 28.75
C LEU A 809 -22.64 3.23 28.09
N GLN A 810 -23.36 2.49 28.91
CA GLN A 810 -24.20 1.38 28.47
C GLN A 810 -25.58 1.49 29.10
N PHE A 811 -26.59 1.12 28.30
CA PHE A 811 -27.97 0.99 28.72
C PHE A 811 -28.27 -0.49 28.86
N ARG A 812 -28.70 -0.90 30.05
CA ARG A 812 -28.93 -2.30 30.38
C ARG A 812 -30.34 -2.54 30.83
N VAL A 813 -30.83 -3.72 30.52
CA VAL A 813 -32.08 -4.24 31.04
C VAL A 813 -31.75 -5.57 31.72
N ASP A 814 -31.94 -5.61 33.04
CA ASP A 814 -31.69 -6.82 33.84
C ASP A 814 -33.01 -7.51 34.16
N TYR A 815 -32.95 -8.84 34.20
CA TYR A 815 -34.08 -9.69 34.52
C TYR A 815 -34.62 -9.44 35.94
N GLY A 816 -35.94 -9.33 36.08
CA GLY A 816 -36.63 -9.55 37.34
C GLY A 816 -37.22 -10.97 37.36
N ASP A 817 -37.15 -11.67 38.48
CA ASP A 817 -37.73 -13.01 38.63
C ASP A 817 -39.23 -12.99 38.25
N GLY A 818 -39.61 -13.49 37.07
CA GLY A 818 -40.94 -13.31 36.52
C GLY A 818 -41.57 -14.56 35.92
N ALA A 819 -42.91 -14.63 35.96
CA ALA A 819 -43.74 -15.72 35.44
C ALA A 819 -44.40 -15.39 34.07
N THR A 820 -43.98 -14.32 33.39
CA THR A 820 -44.58 -13.83 32.13
C THR A 820 -43.53 -13.40 31.11
N ARG A 821 -43.85 -13.52 29.82
CA ARG A 821 -43.03 -13.04 28.71
C ARG A 821 -43.10 -11.52 28.61
N TRP A 822 -42.00 -10.90 28.21
CA TRP A 822 -41.97 -9.48 27.88
C TRP A 822 -41.11 -9.19 26.66
N TYR A 823 -41.34 -8.04 26.04
CA TYR A 823 -40.80 -7.63 24.75
C TYR A 823 -40.21 -6.22 24.87
N ALA A 824 -39.15 -5.95 24.11
CA ALA A 824 -38.58 -4.61 23.92
C ALA A 824 -38.12 -4.42 22.48
N ASP A 825 -38.25 -3.21 21.95
CA ASP A 825 -37.82 -2.89 20.59
C ASP A 825 -36.77 -1.77 20.53
N ASP A 826 -37.00 -0.62 21.17
CA ASP A 826 -36.06 0.51 21.11
C ASP A 826 -35.78 1.22 22.46
N ILE A 827 -34.66 1.96 22.46
CA ILE A 827 -34.31 2.92 23.51
C ILE A 827 -34.05 4.27 22.86
N LEU A 828 -34.66 5.32 23.40
CA LEU A 828 -34.37 6.71 23.03
C LEU A 828 -33.73 7.43 24.21
N VAL A 829 -32.56 8.02 23.98
CA VAL A 829 -31.87 8.89 24.95
C VAL A 829 -31.90 10.31 24.42
N GLN A 830 -32.43 11.25 25.20
CA GLN A 830 -32.56 12.64 24.81
C GLN A 830 -31.89 13.55 25.84
N ARG A 831 -31.00 14.43 25.38
CA ARG A 831 -30.39 15.45 26.24
C ARG A 831 -31.38 16.59 26.50
N GLU A 832 -31.55 16.96 27.76
CA GLU A 832 -32.32 18.13 28.16
C GLU A 832 -31.48 19.40 28.04
N GLY A 833 -31.97 20.37 27.27
CA GLY A 833 -31.41 21.73 27.23
C GLY A 833 -29.92 21.79 26.87
N GLY A 834 -29.60 22.12 25.62
CA GLY A 834 -28.21 22.20 25.19
C GLY A 834 -28.03 22.95 23.89
N LEU A 835 -26.77 23.31 23.61
CA LEU A 835 -26.35 23.67 22.26
C LEU A 835 -25.89 22.36 21.64
N ASP A 836 -26.67 21.84 20.70
CA ASP A 836 -26.41 20.53 20.13
C ASP A 836 -25.34 20.63 19.05
N LEU A 837 -24.38 19.71 19.11
CA LEU A 837 -23.50 19.47 17.97
C LEU A 837 -24.32 18.80 16.86
N PRO A 838 -24.05 19.11 15.59
CA PRO A 838 -24.54 18.24 14.53
C PRO A 838 -24.01 16.81 14.73
N TYR A 839 -24.68 15.85 14.10
CA TYR A 839 -24.18 14.48 14.10
C TYR A 839 -22.90 14.40 13.27
N PHE A 840 -21.76 14.18 13.93
CA PHE A 840 -20.47 13.93 13.29
C PHE A 840 -20.30 12.43 13.10
N ALA A 841 -20.14 12.01 11.84
CA ALA A 841 -20.07 10.62 11.43
C ALA A 841 -18.72 10.32 10.77
N GLY A 842 -17.99 9.36 11.32
CA GLY A 842 -16.86 8.76 10.64
C GLY A 842 -17.34 7.61 9.76
N ILE A 843 -17.06 7.64 8.46
CA ILE A 843 -17.45 6.58 7.54
C ILE A 843 -16.19 5.85 7.07
N PHE A 844 -16.04 4.63 7.56
CA PHE A 844 -14.95 3.74 7.18
C PHE A 844 -15.29 3.07 5.85
N ILE A 845 -14.42 3.25 4.86
CA ILE A 845 -14.58 2.61 3.56
C ILE A 845 -13.57 1.48 3.47
N VAL A 846 -14.06 0.25 3.47
CA VAL A 846 -13.20 -0.93 3.33
C VAL A 846 -12.93 -1.16 1.86
N LEU A 847 -11.67 -1.14 1.51
CA LEU A 847 -11.27 -1.25 0.12
C LEU A 847 -11.11 -2.71 -0.35
N THR A 848 -11.28 -3.66 0.58
CA THR A 848 -11.03 -5.10 0.40
C THR A 848 -12.26 -6.00 0.55
N ILE A 849 -13.49 -5.48 0.68
CA ILE A 849 -14.66 -6.35 1.02
C ILE A 849 -15.48 -6.86 -0.18
N ASP A 850 -15.25 -6.37 -1.41
CA ASP A 850 -16.02 -6.86 -2.56
C ASP A 850 -15.13 -7.29 -3.74
N TRP A 851 -14.32 -8.35 -3.52
CA TRP A 851 -13.60 -9.05 -4.59
C TRP A 851 -14.52 -9.72 -5.63
N GLY A 852 -15.85 -9.64 -5.44
CA GLY A 852 -16.87 -10.18 -6.34
C GLY A 852 -18.02 -9.23 -6.71
N ALA A 853 -18.10 -8.01 -6.16
CA ALA A 853 -19.19 -7.08 -6.48
C ALA A 853 -18.71 -5.68 -6.92
N GLU A 854 -18.90 -5.44 -8.22
CA GLU A 854 -19.05 -4.15 -8.91
C GLU A 854 -17.84 -3.17 -9.00
N PRO A 855 -17.49 -2.69 -10.21
CA PRO A 855 -16.51 -1.63 -10.46
C PRO A 855 -16.96 -0.21 -10.04
N ASP A 856 -17.96 -0.06 -9.15
CA ASP A 856 -18.55 1.25 -8.79
C ASP A 856 -17.85 1.94 -7.61
N PHE A 857 -16.80 1.34 -7.01
CA PHE A 857 -15.98 2.01 -5.98
C PHE A 857 -15.53 3.41 -6.42
N ASN A 858 -15.10 3.52 -7.68
CA ASN A 858 -14.59 4.74 -8.30
C ASN A 858 -15.61 5.90 -8.22
N ARG A 859 -16.90 5.57 -8.05
CA ARG A 859 -17.97 6.57 -7.89
C ARG A 859 -18.59 6.56 -6.49
N THR A 860 -18.29 5.60 -5.62
CA THR A 860 -18.91 5.54 -4.28
C THR A 860 -18.62 6.81 -3.48
N VAL A 861 -17.36 7.24 -3.42
CA VAL A 861 -16.94 8.45 -2.69
C VAL A 861 -17.57 9.71 -3.29
N GLU A 862 -17.48 9.87 -4.61
CA GLU A 862 -18.01 11.03 -5.34
C GLU A 862 -19.54 11.10 -5.23
N LYS A 863 -20.24 10.01 -5.52
CA LYS A 863 -21.70 9.92 -5.42
C LYS A 863 -22.18 10.11 -3.98
N PHE A 864 -21.50 9.52 -2.99
CA PHE A 864 -21.86 9.74 -1.58
C PHE A 864 -21.77 11.22 -1.24
N THR A 865 -20.65 11.86 -1.58
CA THR A 865 -20.43 13.28 -1.29
C THR A 865 -21.52 14.14 -1.95
N TYR A 866 -21.77 13.91 -3.26
CA TYR A 866 -22.79 14.64 -4.00
C TYR A 866 -24.20 14.42 -3.44
N ASP A 867 -24.62 13.16 -3.25
CA ASP A 867 -25.97 12.81 -2.80
C ASP A 867 -26.23 13.30 -1.36
N PHE A 868 -25.24 13.18 -0.48
CA PHE A 868 -25.35 13.60 0.92
C PHE A 868 -25.41 15.13 1.05
N GLU A 869 -24.56 15.86 0.35
CA GLU A 869 -24.56 17.33 0.41
C GLU A 869 -25.80 17.96 -0.23
N ASN A 870 -26.29 17.40 -1.35
CA ASN A 870 -27.52 17.87 -1.98
C ASN A 870 -28.76 17.70 -1.08
N GLN A 871 -28.73 16.71 -0.20
CA GLN A 871 -29.80 16.47 0.77
C GLN A 871 -29.60 17.22 2.10
N GLY A 872 -28.56 18.06 2.19
CA GLY A 872 -28.35 18.97 3.31
C GLY A 872 -27.29 18.53 4.32
N GLY A 873 -26.57 17.43 4.07
CA GLY A 873 -25.38 17.03 4.81
C GLY A 873 -24.14 17.87 4.47
N LEU A 874 -23.00 17.53 5.07
CA LEU A 874 -21.70 18.16 4.82
C LEU A 874 -20.58 17.11 4.89
N VAL A 875 -19.73 17.02 3.87
CA VAL A 875 -18.51 16.17 3.94
C VAL A 875 -17.29 17.02 4.30
N LEU A 876 -16.45 16.55 5.21
CA LEU A 876 -15.16 17.17 5.56
C LEU A 876 -14.00 16.23 5.28
N THR A 877 -12.82 16.78 5.05
CA THR A 877 -11.59 15.98 5.16
C THR A 877 -11.31 15.63 6.63
N PRO A 878 -10.52 14.60 6.95
CA PRO A 878 -10.20 14.25 8.33
C PRO A 878 -9.55 15.38 9.12
N ASP A 879 -8.64 16.14 8.52
CA ASP A 879 -8.02 17.28 9.19
C ASP A 879 -9.05 18.37 9.53
N GLU A 880 -9.98 18.68 8.63
CA GLU A 880 -11.08 19.63 8.89
C GLU A 880 -12.05 19.08 9.95
N PHE A 881 -12.38 17.80 9.88
CA PHE A 881 -13.27 17.12 10.81
C PHE A 881 -12.68 17.13 12.23
N MET A 882 -11.42 16.74 12.38
CA MET A 882 -10.70 16.79 13.64
C MET A 882 -10.51 18.23 14.12
N ALA A 883 -10.18 19.17 13.23
CA ALA A 883 -10.08 20.59 13.56
C ALA A 883 -11.40 21.16 14.09
N ALA A 884 -12.54 20.80 13.51
CA ALA A 884 -13.87 21.23 13.94
C ALA A 884 -14.27 20.69 15.33
N LEU A 885 -13.62 19.61 15.77
CA LEU A 885 -13.83 18.94 17.06
C LEU A 885 -12.71 19.22 18.07
N ASN A 886 -11.61 19.85 17.67
CA ASN A 886 -10.47 20.14 18.54
C ASN A 886 -10.61 21.53 19.18
N PRO A 887 -10.83 21.65 20.51
CA PRO A 887 -11.00 22.94 21.19
C PRO A 887 -9.78 23.85 21.09
N GLU A 888 -8.55 23.33 21.08
CA GLU A 888 -7.34 24.14 20.92
C GLU A 888 -7.28 24.77 19.54
N TYR A 889 -7.56 23.99 18.50
CA TYR A 889 -7.62 24.47 17.13
C TYR A 889 -8.72 25.51 16.96
N MET A 890 -9.94 25.21 17.41
CA MET A 890 -11.08 26.13 17.30
C MET A 890 -10.83 27.44 18.07
N LEU A 891 -10.20 27.37 19.24
CA LEU A 891 -9.80 28.55 20.00
C LEU A 891 -8.73 29.36 19.26
N ALA A 892 -7.71 28.71 18.68
CA ALA A 892 -6.70 29.36 17.87
C ALA A 892 -7.29 30.05 16.64
N LEU A 893 -8.26 29.40 15.98
CA LEU A 893 -9.02 29.92 14.84
C LEU A 893 -9.89 31.12 15.24
N ALA A 894 -10.54 31.07 16.41
CA ALA A 894 -11.47 32.11 16.86
C ALA A 894 -10.80 33.38 17.37
N LYS A 895 -9.61 33.28 18.00
CA LYS A 895 -8.85 34.41 18.54
C LYS A 895 -8.69 35.59 17.58
N PRO A 896 -8.23 35.41 16.32
CA PRO A 896 -8.12 36.51 15.37
C PRO A 896 -9.47 37.07 14.89
N ILE A 897 -10.56 36.31 14.98
CA ILE A 897 -11.89 36.68 14.48
C ILE A 897 -12.67 37.47 15.54
N LEU A 898 -12.73 36.95 16.76
CA LEU A 898 -13.46 37.55 17.88
C LEU A 898 -12.62 38.59 18.64
N GLY A 899 -11.29 38.46 18.56
CA GLY A 899 -10.33 39.23 19.34
C GLY A 899 -9.97 38.53 20.66
N SER A 900 -8.69 38.54 21.00
CA SER A 900 -8.15 37.79 22.16
C SER A 900 -8.73 38.16 23.53
N ASN A 901 -9.38 39.32 23.65
CA ASN A 901 -10.00 39.81 24.89
C ASN A 901 -11.52 39.61 24.94
N ASP A 902 -12.12 38.98 23.93
CA ASP A 902 -13.55 38.65 23.93
C ASP A 902 -13.91 37.74 25.12
N SER A 903 -15.05 37.98 25.75
CA SER A 903 -15.46 37.22 26.95
C SER A 903 -15.60 35.72 26.68
N SER A 904 -16.00 35.33 25.46
CA SER A 904 -16.13 33.94 25.06
C SER A 904 -14.77 33.27 24.86
N ILE A 905 -13.79 34.00 24.33
CA ILE A 905 -12.40 33.54 24.21
C ILE A 905 -11.79 33.30 25.60
N LEU A 906 -11.98 34.24 26.53
CA LEU A 906 -11.49 34.11 27.91
C LEU A 906 -12.15 32.95 28.65
N ALA A 907 -13.47 32.80 28.53
CA ALA A 907 -14.22 31.71 29.14
C ALA A 907 -13.80 30.34 28.59
N ALA A 908 -13.71 30.19 27.27
CA ALA A 908 -13.28 28.96 26.63
C ALA A 908 -11.84 28.59 26.96
N THR A 909 -10.95 29.58 27.06
CA THR A 909 -9.55 29.36 27.48
C THR A 909 -9.50 28.85 28.92
N ALA A 910 -10.30 29.40 29.84
CA ALA A 910 -10.37 28.93 31.21
C ALA A 910 -10.93 27.51 31.33
N GLN A 911 -11.96 27.17 30.54
CA GLN A 911 -12.52 25.83 30.45
C GLN A 911 -11.50 24.83 29.91
N LEU A 912 -10.82 25.16 28.81
CA LEU A 912 -9.75 24.35 28.21
C LEU A 912 -8.65 24.04 29.25
N ASN A 913 -8.15 25.07 29.94
CA ASN A 913 -7.13 24.92 30.97
C ASN A 913 -7.58 24.12 32.20
N SER A 914 -8.90 23.96 32.38
CA SER A 914 -9.50 23.18 33.46
C SER A 914 -9.89 21.75 33.04
N GLY A 915 -9.58 21.34 31.80
CA GLY A 915 -9.94 20.03 31.25
C GLY A 915 -11.39 19.91 30.77
N LEU A 916 -12.15 21.02 30.73
CA LEU A 916 -13.52 21.06 30.23
C LEU A 916 -13.52 21.26 28.71
N TYR A 917 -12.99 20.27 27.99
CA TYR A 917 -12.69 20.34 26.55
C TYR A 917 -13.93 20.53 25.69
N PHE A 918 -15.00 19.78 25.97
CA PHE A 918 -16.26 19.89 25.24
C PHE A 918 -16.93 21.26 25.46
N GLU A 919 -16.95 21.74 26.69
CA GLU A 919 -17.52 23.03 27.05
C GLU A 919 -16.74 24.19 26.43
N SER A 920 -15.41 24.08 26.39
CA SER A 920 -14.54 25.02 25.69
C SER A 920 -14.88 25.08 24.19
N LEU A 921 -14.96 23.91 23.55
CA LEU A 921 -15.34 23.79 22.14
C LEU A 921 -16.70 24.44 21.88
N MET A 922 -17.71 24.08 22.67
CA MET A 922 -19.06 24.62 22.51
C MET A 922 -19.10 26.12 22.72
N THR A 923 -18.44 26.64 23.76
CA THR A 923 -18.39 28.09 24.04
C THR A 923 -17.87 28.86 22.82
N ILE A 924 -16.78 28.40 22.20
CA ILE A 924 -16.22 29.04 21.00
C ILE A 924 -17.13 28.88 19.79
N ARG A 925 -17.66 27.68 19.54
CA ARG A 925 -18.56 27.42 18.41
C ARG A 925 -19.78 28.34 18.45
N ASN A 926 -20.36 28.56 19.62
CA ASN A 926 -21.53 29.42 19.78
C ASN A 926 -21.21 30.90 19.55
N ALA A 927 -20.07 31.37 20.05
CA ALA A 927 -19.60 32.73 19.79
C ALA A 927 -19.37 32.96 18.29
N LEU A 928 -18.71 32.02 17.62
CA LEU A 928 -18.49 32.05 16.18
C LEU A 928 -19.82 31.98 15.40
N LYS A 929 -20.78 31.16 15.81
CA LYS A 929 -22.09 31.06 15.16
C LYS A 929 -22.81 32.40 15.14
N GLY A 930 -22.77 33.14 16.26
CA GLY A 930 -23.34 34.49 16.35
C GLY A 930 -22.70 35.49 15.40
N VAL A 931 -21.40 35.36 15.12
CA VAL A 931 -20.67 36.25 14.19
C VAL A 931 -20.84 35.80 12.73
N VAL A 932 -20.65 34.52 12.41
CA VAL A 932 -20.73 34.01 11.04
C VAL A 932 -22.13 34.21 10.45
N SER A 933 -23.18 33.96 11.23
CA SER A 933 -24.57 34.24 10.82
C SER A 933 -24.86 35.72 10.54
N SER A 934 -24.01 36.64 11.00
CA SER A 934 -24.11 38.07 10.75
C SER A 934 -23.23 38.58 9.59
N VAL A 935 -22.33 37.75 9.06
CA VAL A 935 -21.28 38.16 8.10
C VAL A 935 -21.32 37.36 6.79
N ILE A 936 -21.81 36.12 6.76
CA ILE A 936 -21.71 35.22 5.60
C ILE A 936 -23.04 34.49 5.40
N GLU A 937 -23.77 34.79 4.31
CA GLU A 937 -24.69 33.80 3.72
C GLU A 937 -23.81 32.81 2.93
N PRO A 938 -23.75 31.52 3.30
CA PRO A 938 -22.99 30.58 2.51
C PRO A 938 -23.89 30.10 1.36
N GLU A 939 -23.77 30.75 0.20
CA GLU A 939 -24.00 30.01 -1.04
C GLU A 939 -22.88 28.97 -1.14
N ILE A 940 -23.18 27.75 -0.68
CA ILE A 940 -22.47 26.57 -1.17
C ILE A 940 -22.89 26.44 -2.63
N ALA A 941 -22.18 27.15 -3.52
CA ALA A 941 -22.23 26.88 -4.93
C ALA A 941 -21.62 25.49 -5.12
N ILE A 942 -22.48 24.48 -5.15
CA ILE A 942 -22.14 23.16 -5.68
C ILE A 942 -21.67 23.44 -7.10
N SER A 943 -20.35 23.32 -7.34
CA SER A 943 -19.82 23.38 -8.70
C SER A 943 -20.59 22.35 -9.53
N LYS A 944 -21.31 22.85 -10.53
CA LYS A 944 -22.02 22.05 -11.53
C LYS A 944 -21.08 21.51 -12.61
N ASP A 945 -19.78 21.48 -12.36
CA ASP A 945 -18.78 21.09 -13.35
C ASP A 945 -18.61 19.57 -13.39
N LEU A 946 -19.70 18.86 -13.71
CA LEU A 946 -19.78 17.39 -13.81
C LEU A 946 -19.15 16.81 -15.08
N TYR A 947 -18.47 17.62 -15.90
CA TYR A 947 -17.78 17.11 -17.10
C TYR A 947 -16.28 16.98 -16.79
N GLN A 948 -15.87 15.81 -16.29
CA GLN A 948 -14.45 15.51 -16.05
C GLN A 948 -13.67 15.51 -17.37
N LEU A 949 -13.14 16.67 -17.77
CA LEU A 949 -12.28 16.83 -18.95
C LEU A 949 -10.83 16.49 -18.57
N ARG A 950 -10.24 15.48 -19.19
CA ARG A 950 -8.84 15.07 -18.97
C ARG A 950 -8.14 14.82 -20.31
N ALA A 951 -6.81 14.79 -20.31
CA ALA A 951 -6.02 14.36 -21.46
C ALA A 951 -4.91 13.41 -20.99
N TYR A 952 -4.82 12.22 -21.57
CA TYR A 952 -3.77 11.25 -21.25
C TYR A 952 -3.17 10.61 -22.52
N PRO A 953 -1.82 10.52 -22.62
CA PRO A 953 -0.83 11.07 -21.68
C PRO A 953 -0.78 12.60 -21.72
N ASN A 954 -0.45 13.24 -20.59
CA ASN A 954 -0.13 14.67 -20.53
C ASN A 954 0.93 14.90 -19.44
N PRO A 955 2.18 15.30 -19.79
CA PRO A 955 2.65 15.67 -21.12
C PRO A 955 2.68 14.54 -22.15
N PHE A 956 2.67 14.87 -23.45
CA PHE A 956 2.73 13.91 -24.57
C PHE A 956 3.75 14.32 -25.64
N ARG A 957 4.19 13.41 -26.54
CA ARG A 957 5.15 13.73 -27.63
C ARG A 957 4.51 14.05 -28.98
N VAL A 958 3.51 13.27 -29.41
CA VAL A 958 2.87 13.44 -30.73
C VAL A 958 1.36 13.60 -30.56
N SER A 959 0.74 12.69 -29.83
CA SER A 959 -0.69 12.71 -29.56
C SER A 959 -1.03 12.44 -28.10
N THR A 960 -2.17 12.95 -27.66
CA THR A 960 -2.84 12.63 -26.39
C THR A 960 -4.30 12.27 -26.66
N THR A 961 -4.98 11.62 -25.73
CA THR A 961 -6.41 11.34 -25.83
C THR A 961 -7.18 12.22 -24.85
N VAL A 962 -8.07 13.06 -25.37
CA VAL A 962 -8.95 13.89 -24.56
C VAL A 962 -10.17 13.08 -24.16
N GLN A 963 -10.40 12.95 -22.86
CA GLN A 963 -11.48 12.16 -22.31
C GLN A 963 -12.47 13.05 -21.55
N PHE A 964 -13.76 12.78 -21.71
CA PHE A 964 -14.83 13.43 -20.95
C PHE A 964 -16.05 12.52 -20.86
N GLU A 965 -16.90 12.73 -19.85
CA GLU A 965 -18.13 11.97 -19.65
C GLU A 965 -19.35 12.88 -19.73
N LEU A 966 -20.42 12.42 -20.38
CA LEU A 966 -21.69 13.12 -20.47
C LEU A 966 -22.73 12.42 -19.59
N ALA A 967 -23.36 13.18 -18.68
CA ALA A 967 -24.44 12.67 -17.83
C ALA A 967 -25.70 12.30 -18.63
N GLU A 968 -25.95 13.02 -19.73
CA GLU A 968 -27.06 12.79 -20.65
C GLU A 968 -26.66 13.10 -22.09
N SER A 969 -27.54 12.82 -23.06
CA SER A 969 -27.20 13.04 -24.47
C SER A 969 -27.25 14.52 -24.82
N GLU A 970 -26.11 15.10 -25.18
CA GLU A 970 -25.88 16.55 -25.22
C GLU A 970 -25.10 16.96 -26.48
N GLN A 971 -25.21 18.25 -26.85
CA GLN A 971 -24.39 18.81 -27.94
C GLN A 971 -23.02 19.19 -27.40
N VAL A 972 -21.96 18.59 -27.95
CA VAL A 972 -20.58 18.80 -27.51
C VAL A 972 -19.78 19.55 -28.57
N GLU A 973 -18.94 20.50 -28.14
CA GLU A 973 -17.88 21.12 -28.96
C GLU A 973 -16.56 21.10 -28.19
N LEU A 974 -15.55 20.42 -28.74
CA LEU A 974 -14.21 20.30 -28.16
C LEU A 974 -13.20 21.05 -29.04
N ASP A 975 -12.66 22.15 -28.52
CA ASP A 975 -11.82 23.09 -29.24
C ASP A 975 -10.39 23.11 -28.68
N VAL A 976 -9.41 23.36 -29.54
CA VAL A 976 -7.99 23.52 -29.16
C VAL A 976 -7.57 24.96 -29.38
N PHE A 977 -6.87 25.56 -28.43
CA PHE A 977 -6.35 26.92 -28.47
C PHE A 977 -4.86 26.97 -28.14
N ASN A 978 -4.18 28.02 -28.61
CA ASN A 978 -2.88 28.42 -28.10
C ASN A 978 -3.02 29.37 -26.89
N LEU A 979 -1.89 29.70 -26.26
CA LEU A 979 -1.85 30.62 -25.11
C LEU A 979 -2.27 32.07 -25.42
N LEU A 980 -2.32 32.47 -26.70
CA LEU A 980 -2.85 33.77 -27.10
C LEU A 980 -4.38 33.76 -27.23
N GLY A 981 -5.03 32.65 -26.89
CA GLY A 981 -6.47 32.46 -27.04
C GLY A 981 -6.92 32.27 -28.49
N GLN A 982 -5.99 32.00 -29.42
CA GLN A 982 -6.33 31.73 -30.81
C GLN A 982 -6.75 30.26 -30.95
N LYS A 983 -7.94 30.03 -31.51
CA LYS A 983 -8.46 28.69 -31.80
C LYS A 983 -7.63 28.05 -32.93
N LEU A 984 -6.96 26.95 -32.63
CA LEU A 984 -6.14 26.18 -33.55
C LEU A 984 -6.96 25.11 -34.30
N GLY A 985 -8.03 24.61 -33.70
CA GLY A 985 -8.89 23.60 -34.32
C GLY A 985 -10.07 23.19 -33.44
N THR A 986 -10.95 22.34 -34.00
CA THR A 986 -12.04 21.67 -33.29
C THR A 986 -11.85 20.16 -33.47
N LEU A 987 -11.74 19.43 -32.36
CA LEU A 987 -11.55 17.98 -32.34
C LEU A 987 -12.87 17.24 -32.59
N ILE A 988 -13.96 17.74 -31.99
CA ILE A 988 -15.30 17.20 -32.22
C ILE A 988 -16.37 18.30 -32.04
N LYS A 989 -17.40 18.25 -32.88
CA LYS A 989 -18.61 19.08 -32.74
C LYS A 989 -19.84 18.29 -33.16
N SER A 990 -20.43 17.55 -32.23
CA SER A 990 -21.55 16.65 -32.50
C SER A 990 -22.43 16.46 -31.28
N GLN A 991 -23.64 15.98 -31.51
CA GLN A 991 -24.47 15.44 -30.44
C GLN A 991 -23.93 14.06 -30.06
N LEU A 992 -23.65 13.87 -28.78
CA LEU A 992 -23.06 12.65 -28.23
C LEU A 992 -24.02 12.06 -27.18
N ASN A 993 -24.08 10.73 -27.12
CA ASN A 993 -24.91 10.04 -26.13
C ASN A 993 -24.30 10.17 -24.73
N ALA A 994 -25.12 9.94 -23.69
CA ALA A 994 -24.64 9.78 -22.32
C ALA A 994 -23.52 8.71 -22.24
N GLY A 995 -22.52 8.92 -21.39
CA GLY A 995 -21.37 8.03 -21.20
C GLY A 995 -20.02 8.68 -21.53
N LYS A 996 -18.96 7.86 -21.46
CA LYS A 996 -17.58 8.29 -21.65
C LYS A 996 -17.24 8.43 -23.14
N HIS A 997 -16.49 9.48 -23.47
CA HIS A 997 -15.99 9.79 -24.80
C HIS A 997 -14.49 10.00 -24.77
N ALA A 998 -13.80 9.49 -25.78
CA ALA A 998 -12.35 9.59 -25.93
C ALA A 998 -12.03 10.10 -27.33
N ILE A 999 -11.49 11.32 -27.42
CA ILE A 999 -11.22 12.02 -28.66
C ILE A 999 -9.71 12.20 -28.80
N PRO A 1000 -9.06 11.60 -29.82
CA PRO A 1000 -7.63 11.76 -30.02
C PRO A 1000 -7.29 13.20 -30.43
N PHE A 1001 -6.20 13.72 -29.86
CA PHE A 1001 -5.59 14.99 -30.24
C PHE A 1001 -4.16 14.75 -30.70
N ASP A 1002 -3.88 15.04 -31.98
CA ASP A 1002 -2.55 14.98 -32.59
C ASP A 1002 -1.99 16.40 -32.75
N ALA A 1003 -0.88 16.69 -32.07
CA ALA A 1003 -0.19 17.98 -32.12
C ALA A 1003 1.03 17.96 -33.05
N GLY A 1004 1.28 16.89 -33.82
CA GLY A 1004 2.45 16.74 -34.68
C GLY A 1004 2.62 17.86 -35.70
N ALA A 1005 1.52 18.42 -36.22
CA ALA A 1005 1.54 19.57 -37.14
C ALA A 1005 1.63 20.93 -36.42
N LEU A 1006 1.37 20.97 -35.11
CA LEU A 1006 1.35 22.19 -34.29
C LEU A 1006 2.70 22.43 -33.59
N GLY A 1007 3.48 21.38 -33.36
CA GLY A 1007 4.80 21.41 -32.73
C GLY A 1007 4.76 21.32 -31.20
N ALA A 1008 5.93 21.26 -30.56
CA ALA A 1008 6.04 21.24 -29.10
C ALA A 1008 5.57 22.57 -28.49
N GLY A 1009 4.86 22.51 -27.37
CA GLY A 1009 4.26 23.69 -26.74
C GLY A 1009 3.06 23.38 -25.83
N LEU A 1010 2.55 24.43 -25.19
CA LEU A 1010 1.37 24.37 -24.32
C LEU A 1010 0.12 24.74 -25.11
N TYR A 1011 -0.92 23.92 -25.00
CA TYR A 1011 -2.22 24.09 -25.64
C TYR A 1011 -3.33 24.08 -24.59
N LEU A 1012 -4.42 24.78 -24.88
CA LEU A 1012 -5.65 24.73 -24.07
C LEU A 1012 -6.71 23.94 -24.83
N ILE A 1013 -7.31 22.96 -24.17
CA ILE A 1013 -8.43 22.19 -24.71
C ILE A 1013 -9.70 22.63 -23.98
N GLN A 1014 -10.69 23.12 -24.72
CA GLN A 1014 -11.95 23.62 -24.20
C GLN A 1014 -13.09 22.69 -24.61
N LEU A 1015 -13.79 22.13 -23.62
CA LEU A 1015 -15.03 21.39 -23.79
C LEU A 1015 -16.23 22.29 -23.53
N LYS A 1016 -17.15 22.38 -24.49
CA LYS A 1016 -18.46 23.01 -24.33
C LYS A 1016 -19.55 21.94 -24.37
N VAL A 1017 -20.40 21.94 -23.35
CA VAL A 1017 -21.59 21.08 -23.26
C VAL A 1017 -22.75 21.95 -22.76
N GLY A 1018 -23.79 22.13 -23.57
CA GLY A 1018 -24.88 23.05 -23.26
C GLY A 1018 -24.39 24.48 -22.96
N SER A 1019 -24.64 24.96 -21.74
CA SER A 1019 -24.13 26.25 -21.22
C SER A 1019 -22.81 26.16 -20.45
N SER A 1020 -22.29 24.95 -20.21
CA SER A 1020 -21.08 24.70 -19.42
C SER A 1020 -19.83 24.69 -20.30
N CYS A 1021 -18.71 25.17 -19.74
CA CYS A 1021 -17.44 25.29 -20.43
C CYS A 1021 -16.29 24.89 -19.50
N ASN A 1022 -15.58 23.81 -19.83
CA ASN A 1022 -14.39 23.34 -19.11
C ASN A 1022 -13.14 23.51 -19.96
N VAL A 1023 -12.00 23.80 -19.33
CA VAL A 1023 -10.72 24.00 -20.03
C VAL A 1023 -9.62 23.24 -19.29
N ILE A 1024 -8.80 22.49 -20.02
CA ILE A 1024 -7.57 21.87 -19.51
C ILE A 1024 -6.35 22.33 -20.29
N GLU A 1025 -5.19 22.30 -19.64
CA GLU A 1025 -3.90 22.55 -20.28
C GLU A 1025 -3.24 21.24 -20.68
N VAL A 1026 -2.69 21.18 -21.90
CA VAL A 1026 -1.93 20.01 -22.37
C VAL A 1026 -0.57 20.41 -22.94
N PHE A 1027 0.47 19.68 -22.55
CA PHE A 1027 1.84 19.99 -22.89
C PHE A 1027 2.42 18.97 -23.88
N CYS A 1028 2.73 19.43 -25.10
CA CYS A 1028 3.43 18.67 -26.13
C CYS A 1028 4.95 18.85 -25.97
N LYS A 1029 5.66 17.76 -25.67
CA LYS A 1029 7.11 17.69 -25.50
C LYS A 1029 7.84 17.79 -26.85
N PRO A 1030 9.07 18.34 -26.87
CA PRO A 1030 9.95 18.40 -28.05
C PRO A 1030 10.25 17.06 -28.72
#